data_AF-A0A6N8T6Y7-F1
#
_entry.id   AF-A0A6N8T6Y7-F1
#
_cell.length_a   1.000
_cell.length_b   1.000
_cell.length_c   1.000
_cell.angle_alpha   90.00
_cell.angle_beta   90.00
_cell.angle_gamma   90.00
#
_symmetry.space_group_name_H-M   'P 1'
#
loop_
_entity.id
_entity.type
_entity.pdbx_description
1 polymer ?
#
loop_
_entity_poly.entity_id
_entity_poly.type
_entity_poly.pdbx_seq_one_letter_code
_entity_poly.pdbx_strand_id
1 'polypeptide(L)'
;MTQTPDTIDLSGTWQLASTDAEHSAPMRVPGDVHSALLAAGLILDPYAGRNERDVQWVAEKDWAIERSFDLAPEMLEGDWYLDISSIDTVASVYVNGVLVEDTDNCFRRYRPDVTHALKAGENTVKVLIHSSIAAGAVRQAEQPFFIPWHPGNSPIPNGNMLRKPQCHFGWDWNIALAPLGIYGEITLRKLVVARIEHVTTRQFHHADGAVDLYVTATFHAAEPGIMPVHFALGEERVRLDIGVNAGETQLTHMFRIEKPALWWPAGHGEQAIYAVRVETPAGTVVRRIGLRQVELITDKDEAGSRFALKVNGREIFCRGANWIPADALPSRITPAGVRDLLQSAVDANMNMLRVWGGGFYEPDWFYDLCDEMGLMVWQDFMFACNLYPSTVDFLDNVAAEVDYQVRRLASHPSVVLWCGDNELVGALTWFDASRENRDRYLVSYDRLNRTIEVAMKKAAPGAIWWPSSPASGYLDFGDAWHSDGSGDMHYWSVWHENKSFDNYRTVRPRFCSEFGFQSYTSMPVMKTFAERKDMNIASPVMESHQKNDGGNERIAGTMFRYFRFPKDFPSFVYLSQIQQGLAIRTAVEYWRSLKPHCMGTLYWQLNDTWPVASWSSLDYGGSWKAMHYMVRRFFQPVAVTAIPSKDGETIGFSVVNDTAEAVSIRLDTWLVSLSGERRPYRSAEGACGPDKAEMLFSVFAADLPEDTLLFWSFEASNGMKGEGHHVSVNYKALDLAASGLTLDAAPRDDGAFTVTASATGLALHVMLEADVAGRWSDNAFDLTAGERRTVIFTPAQSGVVPQFSWLDLHSCQTNIE
;
A
#
# COMPACT_ATOMS: atom_id res chain seq x y z
N MET A 1 1.92 14.86 23.96
CA MET A 1 3.12 14.70 24.83
C MET A 1 2.85 15.39 26.17
N THR A 2 3.61 15.13 27.25
CA THR A 2 3.46 15.89 28.52
C THR A 2 4.02 17.29 28.36
N GLN A 3 3.26 18.33 28.71
CA GLN A 3 3.76 19.72 28.74
C GLN A 3 4.97 19.81 29.68
N THR A 4 6.07 20.35 29.17
CA THR A 4 7.26 20.70 29.96
C THR A 4 7.52 22.20 29.79
N PRO A 5 8.34 22.83 30.65
CA PRO A 5 8.71 24.24 30.49
C PRO A 5 9.30 24.57 29.11
N ASP A 6 9.85 23.56 28.42
CA ASP A 6 10.58 23.69 27.16
C ASP A 6 9.79 23.15 25.94
N THR A 7 8.56 22.65 26.13
CA THR A 7 7.72 22.13 25.04
C THR A 7 6.24 22.31 25.33
N ILE A 8 5.57 22.99 24.40
CA ILE A 8 4.13 23.22 24.40
C ILE A 8 3.50 22.47 23.22
N ASP A 9 2.59 21.57 23.55
CA ASP A 9 1.81 20.81 22.58
C ASP A 9 0.68 21.69 22.03
N LEU A 10 0.72 22.00 20.73
CA LEU A 10 -0.28 22.81 20.04
C LEU A 10 -1.29 21.92 19.26
N SER A 11 -1.30 20.60 19.49
CA SER A 11 -2.35 19.70 19.00
C SER A 11 -3.67 19.84 19.77
N GLY A 12 -4.78 19.59 19.11
CA GLY A 12 -6.13 19.74 19.69
C GLY A 12 -7.06 20.54 18.79
N THR A 13 -7.97 21.29 19.39
CA THR A 13 -8.97 22.07 18.65
C THR A 13 -8.45 23.46 18.31
N TRP A 14 -8.51 23.81 17.03
CA TRP A 14 -8.22 25.11 16.45
C TRP A 14 -9.50 25.70 15.84
N GLN A 15 -9.50 27.00 15.59
CA GLN A 15 -10.57 27.69 14.89
C GLN A 15 -10.26 27.74 13.39
N LEU A 16 -11.14 27.17 12.57
CA LEU A 16 -11.09 27.25 11.11
C LEU A 16 -12.03 28.35 10.61
N ALA A 17 -11.60 29.11 9.61
CA ALA A 17 -12.43 30.06 8.88
C ALA A 17 -11.99 30.19 7.41
N SER A 18 -12.93 30.31 6.48
CA SER A 18 -12.63 30.70 5.10
C SER A 18 -12.26 32.18 5.04
N THR A 19 -11.39 32.58 4.11
CA THR A 19 -10.91 33.98 4.02
C THR A 19 -11.97 35.00 3.64
N ASP A 20 -13.05 34.56 3.01
CA ASP A 20 -14.26 35.35 2.75
C ASP A 20 -15.24 35.41 3.94
N ALA A 21 -14.91 34.73 5.04
CA ALA A 21 -15.71 34.62 6.26
C ALA A 21 -17.10 33.99 6.09
N GLU A 22 -17.35 33.26 5.00
CA GLU A 22 -18.62 32.56 4.77
C GLU A 22 -18.75 31.29 5.63
N HIS A 23 -17.64 30.62 5.94
CA HIS A 23 -17.62 29.35 6.66
C HIS A 23 -16.66 29.39 7.84
N SER A 24 -17.08 28.82 8.97
CA SER A 24 -16.25 28.70 10.16
C SER A 24 -16.65 27.47 10.98
N ALA A 25 -15.66 26.77 11.51
CA ALA A 25 -15.86 25.53 12.27
C ALA A 25 -14.69 25.31 13.25
N PRO A 26 -14.90 24.56 14.35
CA PRO A 26 -13.77 23.97 15.08
C PRO A 26 -13.09 22.91 14.19
N MET A 27 -11.76 22.90 14.17
CA MET A 27 -10.95 21.94 13.43
C MET A 27 -9.98 21.25 14.39
N ARG A 28 -9.83 19.93 14.29
CA ARG A 28 -8.76 19.23 15.01
C ARG A 28 -7.45 19.33 14.23
N VAL A 29 -6.36 19.56 14.94
CA VAL A 29 -4.98 19.51 14.44
C VAL A 29 -4.21 18.48 15.27
N PRO A 30 -3.61 17.44 14.66
CA PRO A 30 -3.58 17.18 13.22
C PRO A 30 -4.96 16.87 12.61
N GLY A 31 -5.18 17.31 11.37
CA GLY A 31 -6.42 17.10 10.63
C GLY A 31 -6.55 17.92 9.34
N ASP A 32 -7.71 17.80 8.70
CA ASP A 32 -8.02 18.43 7.41
C ASP A 32 -9.34 19.24 7.43
N VAL A 33 -9.44 20.21 6.52
CA VAL A 33 -10.57 21.12 6.40
C VAL A 33 -11.88 20.40 6.08
N HIS A 34 -11.86 19.41 5.18
CA HIS A 34 -13.06 18.68 4.78
C HIS A 34 -13.68 17.95 5.98
N SER A 35 -12.86 17.25 6.76
CA SER A 35 -13.28 16.56 7.98
C SER A 35 -13.85 17.51 9.02
N ALA A 36 -13.26 18.70 9.18
CA ALA A 36 -13.77 19.73 10.10
C ALA A 36 -15.14 20.28 9.68
N LEU A 37 -15.30 20.61 8.39
CA LEU A 37 -16.57 21.07 7.84
C LEU A 37 -17.66 19.98 7.91
N LEU A 38 -17.29 18.73 7.66
CA LEU A 38 -18.21 17.60 7.77
C LEU A 38 -18.66 17.41 9.22
N ALA A 39 -17.75 17.45 10.19
CA ALA A 39 -18.08 17.35 11.61
C ALA A 39 -18.97 18.52 12.09
N ALA A 40 -18.84 19.70 11.48
CA ALA A 40 -19.68 20.86 11.74
C ALA A 40 -21.03 20.83 10.98
N GLY A 41 -21.27 19.84 10.11
CA GLY A 41 -22.49 19.74 9.30
C GLY A 41 -22.57 20.81 8.19
N LEU A 42 -21.45 21.38 7.78
CA LEU A 42 -21.36 22.43 6.75
C LEU A 42 -21.20 21.87 5.33
N ILE A 43 -20.76 20.61 5.21
CA ILE A 43 -20.74 19.87 3.95
C ILE A 43 -21.44 18.52 4.13
N LEU A 44 -21.91 17.95 3.02
CA LEU A 44 -22.38 16.57 2.99
C LEU A 44 -21.18 15.61 3.10
N ASP A 45 -21.42 14.37 3.53
CA ASP A 45 -20.37 13.34 3.48
C ASP A 45 -19.97 13.12 2.01
N PRO A 46 -18.70 13.38 1.62
CA PRO A 46 -18.26 13.26 0.24
C PRO A 46 -18.37 11.84 -0.30
N TYR A 47 -18.38 10.83 0.56
CA TYR A 47 -18.43 9.42 0.17
C TYR A 47 -19.85 8.94 -0.10
N ALA A 48 -20.89 9.70 0.25
CA ALA A 48 -22.26 9.29 0.01
C ALA A 48 -22.75 9.69 -1.39
N GLY A 49 -23.38 8.76 -2.10
CA GLY A 49 -24.10 9.00 -3.34
C GLY A 49 -23.26 9.62 -4.45
N ARG A 50 -23.38 10.94 -4.64
CA ARG A 50 -22.62 11.71 -5.64
C ARG A 50 -22.09 13.03 -5.05
N ASN A 51 -22.00 13.09 -3.72
CA ASN A 51 -21.72 14.31 -2.97
C ASN A 51 -20.31 14.85 -3.22
N GLU A 52 -19.39 14.06 -3.77
CA GLU A 52 -18.09 14.52 -4.29
C GLU A 52 -18.23 15.83 -5.08
N ARG A 53 -19.24 15.93 -5.95
CA ARG A 53 -19.47 17.12 -6.80
C ARG A 53 -19.89 18.35 -6.01
N ASP A 54 -20.60 18.14 -4.91
CA ASP A 54 -21.20 19.21 -4.12
C ASP A 54 -20.19 19.86 -3.15
N VAL A 55 -19.03 19.22 -2.94
CA VAL A 55 -18.00 19.68 -1.99
C VAL A 55 -16.73 20.22 -2.66
N GLN A 56 -16.68 20.29 -4.00
CA GLN A 56 -15.48 20.74 -4.74
C GLN A 56 -15.02 22.14 -4.35
N TRP A 57 -15.96 23.03 -4.00
CA TRP A 57 -15.68 24.41 -3.62
C TRP A 57 -14.72 24.53 -2.43
N VAL A 58 -14.62 23.50 -1.57
CA VAL A 58 -13.75 23.53 -0.38
C VAL A 58 -12.28 23.71 -0.78
N ALA A 59 -11.84 23.04 -1.85
CA ALA A 59 -10.46 23.12 -2.35
C ALA A 59 -10.19 24.40 -3.17
N GLU A 60 -11.23 25.14 -3.56
CA GLU A 60 -11.13 26.41 -4.29
C GLU A 60 -10.90 27.60 -3.35
N LYS A 61 -11.12 27.44 -2.05
CA LYS A 61 -10.99 28.50 -1.04
C LYS A 61 -9.64 28.46 -0.32
N ASP A 62 -9.27 29.63 0.19
CA ASP A 62 -8.21 29.80 1.18
C ASP A 62 -8.79 29.71 2.59
N TRP A 63 -8.03 29.12 3.52
CA TRP A 63 -8.47 28.80 4.87
C TRP A 63 -7.49 29.29 5.92
N ALA A 64 -7.99 30.01 6.93
CA ALA A 64 -7.24 30.38 8.12
C ALA A 64 -7.54 29.38 9.26
N ILE A 65 -6.51 28.81 9.84
CA ILE A 65 -6.57 27.90 11.00
C ILE A 65 -5.82 28.56 12.13
N GLU A 66 -6.51 28.89 13.23
CA GLU A 66 -5.97 29.71 14.31
C GLU A 66 -6.12 29.05 15.69
N ARG A 67 -5.11 29.21 16.53
CA ARG A 67 -5.17 28.81 17.93
C ARG A 67 -4.40 29.76 18.82
N SER A 68 -4.98 30.06 19.98
CA SER A 68 -4.35 30.83 21.03
C SER A 68 -3.83 29.94 22.17
N PHE A 69 -2.78 30.39 22.83
CA PHE A 69 -2.15 29.73 23.98
C PHE A 69 -1.45 30.77 24.86
N ASP A 70 -1.36 30.52 26.16
CA ASP A 70 -0.69 31.45 27.08
C ASP A 70 0.77 31.08 27.32
N LEU A 71 1.62 32.09 27.39
CA LEU A 71 3.00 32.00 27.86
C LEU A 71 3.19 32.85 29.11
N ALA A 72 3.73 32.23 30.16
CA ALA A 72 4.13 32.98 31.35
C ALA A 72 5.42 33.80 31.03
N PRO A 73 5.60 35.00 31.61
CA PRO A 73 6.74 35.88 31.29
C PRO A 73 8.11 35.23 31.40
N GLU A 74 8.27 34.27 32.31
CA GLU A 74 9.52 33.56 32.59
C GLU A 74 9.85 32.54 31.49
N MET A 75 8.86 32.13 30.71
CA MET A 75 9.05 31.20 29.59
C MET A 75 9.64 31.88 28.34
N LEU A 76 9.56 33.21 28.25
CA LEU A 76 10.05 33.97 27.09
C LEU A 76 11.58 34.07 27.01
N GLU A 77 12.30 33.71 28.08
CA GLU A 77 13.76 33.70 28.04
C GLU A 77 14.26 32.57 27.12
N GLY A 78 15.19 32.88 26.21
CA GLY A 78 15.81 31.93 25.30
C GLY A 78 15.12 31.81 23.94
N ASP A 79 15.69 30.99 23.06
CA ASP A 79 15.23 30.86 21.68
C ASP A 79 14.12 29.82 21.56
N TRP A 80 13.14 30.10 20.72
CA TRP A 80 11.96 29.25 20.49
C TRP A 80 11.75 29.00 19.00
N TYR A 81 11.28 27.81 18.67
CA TYR A 81 10.90 27.44 17.32
C TYR A 81 9.58 26.67 17.32
N LEU A 82 8.81 26.82 16.24
CA LEU A 82 7.73 25.87 15.96
C LEU A 82 8.33 24.62 15.36
N ASP A 83 7.74 23.46 15.64
CA ASP A 83 8.10 22.19 15.03
C ASP A 83 6.82 21.60 14.43
N ILE A 84 6.72 21.69 13.10
CA ILE A 84 5.55 21.31 12.33
C ILE A 84 5.92 20.16 11.40
N SER A 85 5.33 18.98 11.61
CA SER A 85 5.76 17.78 10.89
C SER A 85 5.16 17.63 9.49
N SER A 86 4.01 18.25 9.22
CA SER A 86 3.41 18.29 7.87
C SER A 86 2.30 19.35 7.80
N ILE A 87 2.39 20.24 6.80
CA ILE A 87 1.34 21.18 6.40
C ILE A 87 1.03 20.95 4.93
N ASP A 88 -0.24 20.77 4.58
CA ASP A 88 -0.68 20.58 3.21
C ASP A 88 -1.37 21.85 2.69
N THR A 89 -0.78 22.60 1.76
CA THR A 89 0.62 22.49 1.25
C THR A 89 1.23 23.86 1.11
N VAL A 90 0.58 24.71 0.31
CA VAL A 90 0.97 26.12 0.12
C VAL A 90 0.35 26.93 1.24
N ALA A 91 1.16 27.39 2.19
CA ALA A 91 0.65 28.07 3.37
C ALA A 91 1.62 29.13 3.91
N SER A 92 1.07 30.11 4.62
CA SER A 92 1.82 31.11 5.37
C SER A 92 1.53 30.96 6.86
N VAL A 93 2.57 30.81 7.67
CA VAL A 93 2.48 30.62 9.12
C VAL A 93 2.81 31.92 9.84
N TYR A 94 1.90 32.37 10.70
CA TYR A 94 2.04 33.58 11.50
C TYR A 94 2.02 33.27 12.98
N VAL A 95 2.86 33.97 13.74
CA VAL A 95 2.79 34.03 15.21
C VAL A 95 2.58 35.48 15.62
N ASN A 96 1.48 35.76 16.33
CA ASN A 96 1.07 37.11 16.73
C ASN A 96 1.06 38.14 15.58
N GLY A 97 0.68 37.69 14.38
CA GLY A 97 0.63 38.52 13.17
C GLY A 97 1.98 38.70 12.44
N VAL A 98 3.08 38.15 12.97
CA VAL A 98 4.39 38.13 12.30
C VAL A 98 4.48 36.87 11.45
N LEU A 99 4.78 37.02 10.15
CA LEU A 99 5.06 35.89 9.26
C LEU A 99 6.38 35.24 9.68
N VAL A 100 6.34 33.93 9.98
CA VAL A 100 7.51 33.17 10.44
C VAL A 100 7.95 32.10 9.44
N GLU A 101 7.08 31.64 8.54
CA GLU A 101 7.37 30.61 7.55
C GLU A 101 6.40 30.68 6.37
N ASP A 102 6.89 30.38 5.17
CA ASP A 102 6.07 30.03 4.01
C ASP A 102 6.36 28.58 3.61
N THR A 103 5.32 27.77 3.42
CA THR A 103 5.42 26.35 3.07
C THR A 103 4.88 26.10 1.68
N ASP A 104 5.41 25.07 1.02
CA ASP A 104 4.92 24.65 -0.28
C ASP A 104 5.15 23.16 -0.60
N ASN A 105 5.39 22.37 0.44
CA ASN A 105 5.65 20.94 0.33
C ASN A 105 5.14 20.20 1.57
N CYS A 106 4.12 19.35 1.42
CA CYS A 106 3.52 18.65 2.55
C CYS A 106 4.38 17.50 3.08
N PHE A 107 5.41 17.11 2.34
CA PHE A 107 6.32 16.03 2.68
C PHE A 107 7.57 16.52 3.41
N ARG A 108 7.62 17.80 3.80
CA ARG A 108 8.70 18.38 4.59
C ARG A 108 8.25 18.70 6.01
N ARG A 109 9.24 18.69 6.91
CA ARG A 109 9.13 19.24 8.26
C ARG A 109 9.60 20.68 8.27
N TYR A 110 8.90 21.54 8.98
CA TYR A 110 9.20 22.96 9.10
C TYR A 110 9.53 23.32 10.55
N ARG A 111 10.62 24.10 10.74
CA ARG A 111 11.14 24.47 12.06
C ARG A 111 11.52 25.95 12.18
N PRO A 112 10.62 26.90 11.90
CA PRO A 112 10.94 28.32 11.92
C PRO A 112 11.24 28.80 13.35
N ASP A 113 12.20 29.71 13.47
CA ASP A 113 12.41 30.50 14.69
C ASP A 113 11.20 31.43 14.88
N VAL A 114 10.67 31.47 16.11
CA VAL A 114 9.52 32.30 16.47
C VAL A 114 9.79 33.19 17.68
N THR A 115 11.03 33.24 18.15
CA THR A 115 11.47 33.92 19.39
C THR A 115 10.99 35.36 19.43
N HIS A 116 11.24 36.11 18.35
CA HIS A 116 10.88 37.54 18.27
C HIS A 116 9.38 37.80 18.07
N ALA A 117 8.60 36.77 17.73
CA ALA A 117 7.17 36.88 17.53
C ALA A 117 6.37 36.59 18.81
N LEU A 118 6.97 35.91 19.80
CA LEU A 118 6.31 35.55 21.06
C LEU A 118 6.20 36.75 22.03
N LYS A 119 5.17 36.72 22.88
CA LYS A 119 4.93 37.73 23.92
C LYS A 119 4.40 37.10 25.21
N ALA A 120 4.41 37.84 26.31
CA ALA A 120 3.84 37.38 27.58
C ALA A 120 2.31 37.37 27.51
N GLY A 121 1.69 36.38 28.15
CA GLY A 121 0.25 36.15 28.11
C GLY A 121 -0.17 35.43 26.83
N GLU A 122 -1.31 35.83 26.28
CA GLU A 122 -1.94 35.16 25.13
C GLU A 122 -1.13 35.37 23.85
N ASN A 123 -0.73 34.27 23.21
CA ASN A 123 -0.12 34.21 21.89
C ASN A 123 -1.09 33.53 20.93
N THR A 124 -1.00 33.87 19.64
CA THR A 124 -1.81 33.23 18.59
C THR A 124 -0.92 32.71 17.48
N VAL A 125 -1.10 31.44 17.10
CA VAL A 125 -0.59 30.88 15.84
C VAL A 125 -1.73 30.87 14.83
N LYS A 126 -1.45 31.38 13.63
CA LYS A 126 -2.35 31.33 12.47
C LYS A 126 -1.62 30.66 11.32
N VAL A 127 -2.26 29.67 10.70
CA VAL A 127 -1.81 29.08 9.44
C VAL A 127 -2.84 29.45 8.37
N LEU A 128 -2.41 30.23 7.38
CA LEU A 128 -3.21 30.54 6.20
C LEU A 128 -2.85 29.54 5.10
N ILE A 129 -3.74 28.61 4.78
CA ILE A 129 -3.54 27.61 3.74
C ILE A 129 -4.24 28.08 2.47
N HIS A 130 -3.51 28.14 1.37
CA HIS A 130 -3.99 28.59 0.08
C HIS A 130 -4.60 27.44 -0.74
N SER A 131 -5.56 27.77 -1.59
CA SER A 131 -6.14 26.81 -2.54
C SER A 131 -5.06 26.12 -3.37
N SER A 132 -5.00 24.79 -3.30
CA SER A 132 -4.09 23.99 -4.12
C SER A 132 -4.40 24.14 -5.61
N ILE A 133 -5.66 24.38 -5.97
CA ILE A 133 -6.09 24.57 -7.36
C ILE A 133 -5.52 25.88 -7.90
N ALA A 134 -5.71 26.98 -7.17
CA ALA A 134 -5.21 28.28 -7.57
C ALA A 134 -3.67 28.29 -7.62
N ALA A 135 -3.01 27.75 -6.59
CA ALA A 135 -1.55 27.68 -6.54
C ALA A 135 -0.95 26.83 -7.67
N GLY A 136 -1.55 25.68 -7.98
CA GLY A 136 -1.13 24.83 -9.10
C GLY A 136 -1.26 25.53 -10.45
N ALA A 137 -2.37 26.26 -10.66
CA ALA A 137 -2.59 27.02 -11.89
C ALA A 137 -1.58 28.16 -12.09
N VAL A 138 -1.25 28.89 -11.02
CA VAL A 138 -0.21 29.94 -11.06
C VAL A 138 1.14 29.32 -11.45
N ARG A 139 1.55 28.25 -10.77
CA ARG A 139 2.82 27.57 -11.05
C ARG A 139 2.90 27.00 -12.46
N GLN A 140 1.79 26.48 -12.99
CA GLN A 140 1.72 26.02 -14.38
C GLN A 140 1.94 27.17 -15.37
N ALA A 141 1.33 28.33 -15.13
CA ALA A 141 1.47 29.51 -15.98
C ALA A 141 2.87 30.10 -15.97
N GLU A 142 3.62 29.92 -14.87
CA GLU A 142 5.01 30.37 -14.72
C GLU A 142 6.03 29.44 -15.39
N GLN A 143 5.62 28.23 -15.82
CA GLN A 143 6.55 27.29 -16.44
C GLN A 143 7.04 27.80 -17.81
N PRO A 144 8.31 27.55 -18.15
CA PRO A 144 8.86 27.92 -19.47
C PRO A 144 8.20 27.15 -20.63
N PHE A 145 7.50 26.06 -20.33
CA PHE A 145 6.67 25.29 -21.24
C PHE A 145 5.61 24.53 -20.44
N PHE A 146 4.54 24.12 -21.10
CA PHE A 146 3.45 23.38 -20.46
C PHE A 146 3.95 22.04 -19.88
N ILE A 147 3.66 21.77 -18.60
CA ILE A 147 3.93 20.49 -17.95
C ILE A 147 2.62 19.69 -17.90
N PRO A 148 2.48 18.58 -18.65
CA PRO A 148 1.23 17.84 -18.73
C PRO A 148 0.96 17.01 -17.47
N TRP A 149 -0.33 16.89 -17.14
CA TRP A 149 -0.89 15.97 -16.16
C TRP A 149 -1.93 15.08 -16.83
N HIS A 150 -2.29 13.96 -16.18
CA HIS A 150 -3.26 13.01 -16.68
C HIS A 150 -4.69 13.39 -16.25
N PRO A 151 -5.56 13.90 -17.14
CA PRO A 151 -6.89 14.41 -16.75
C PRO A 151 -7.88 13.30 -16.34
N GLY A 152 -7.71 12.07 -16.82
CA GLY A 152 -8.52 10.92 -16.38
C GLY A 152 -8.26 10.55 -14.92
N ASN A 153 -6.99 10.29 -14.58
CA ASN A 153 -6.58 10.04 -13.20
C ASN A 153 -6.75 11.28 -12.31
N SER A 154 -6.29 12.45 -12.72
CA SER A 154 -6.34 13.68 -11.92
C SER A 154 -7.31 14.71 -12.55
N PRO A 155 -8.63 14.59 -12.30
CA PRO A 155 -9.63 15.52 -12.81
C PRO A 155 -9.47 16.94 -12.24
N ILE A 156 -8.92 17.09 -11.04
CA ILE A 156 -8.53 18.41 -10.52
C ILE A 156 -7.16 18.78 -11.13
N PRO A 157 -7.06 19.87 -11.91
CA PRO A 157 -5.89 20.14 -12.74
C PRO A 157 -4.67 20.61 -11.95
N ASN A 158 -3.48 20.49 -12.58
CA ASN A 158 -2.20 21.05 -12.13
C ASN A 158 -1.68 20.55 -10.77
N GLY A 159 -2.18 19.42 -10.25
CA GLY A 159 -1.68 18.85 -8.99
C GLY A 159 -0.21 18.43 -9.03
N ASN A 160 0.29 18.07 -10.21
CA ASN A 160 1.70 17.76 -10.50
C ASN A 160 2.64 18.96 -10.29
N MET A 161 2.12 20.19 -10.20
CA MET A 161 2.89 21.40 -9.93
C MET A 161 3.18 21.61 -8.44
N LEU A 162 2.58 20.80 -7.56
CA LEU A 162 2.68 20.90 -6.12
C LEU A 162 3.33 19.64 -5.53
N ARG A 163 4.09 19.80 -4.44
CA ARG A 163 4.62 18.67 -3.66
C ARG A 163 3.60 18.25 -2.60
N LYS A 164 2.62 17.48 -3.07
CA LYS A 164 1.42 17.02 -2.36
C LYS A 164 1.02 15.62 -2.86
N PRO A 165 0.30 14.77 -2.10
CA PRO A 165 -0.24 13.51 -2.60
C PRO A 165 -1.00 13.72 -3.90
N GLN A 166 -0.61 12.99 -4.93
CA GLN A 166 -1.13 13.18 -6.28
C GLN A 166 -2.57 12.63 -6.38
N CYS A 167 -2.87 11.55 -5.65
CA CYS A 167 -4.22 10.99 -5.60
C CYS A 167 -5.24 11.95 -4.97
N HIS A 168 -4.84 12.95 -4.18
CA HIS A 168 -5.76 13.97 -3.66
C HIS A 168 -6.54 14.69 -4.77
N PHE A 169 -5.96 14.82 -5.96
CA PHE A 169 -6.57 15.46 -7.13
C PHE A 169 -7.55 14.53 -7.88
N GLY A 170 -7.84 13.36 -7.31
CA GLY A 170 -8.50 12.22 -7.93
C GLY A 170 -7.48 11.16 -8.39
N TRP A 171 -7.98 9.96 -8.62
CA TRP A 171 -7.27 8.90 -9.32
C TRP A 171 -8.29 7.97 -9.99
N ASP A 172 -7.85 7.01 -10.81
CA ASP A 172 -8.74 6.00 -11.41
C ASP A 172 -9.34 4.99 -10.41
N TRP A 173 -9.05 5.17 -9.12
CA TRP A 173 -9.71 4.57 -7.96
C TRP A 173 -10.01 5.57 -6.83
N ASN A 174 -9.54 6.83 -6.88
CA ASN A 174 -9.69 7.79 -5.77
C ASN A 174 -10.75 8.85 -6.05
N ILE A 175 -11.40 9.31 -4.99
CA ILE A 175 -12.24 10.52 -5.01
C ILE A 175 -11.37 11.77 -5.20
N ALA A 176 -11.88 12.74 -5.96
CA ALA A 176 -11.18 13.99 -6.23
C ALA A 176 -11.66 15.09 -5.27
N LEU A 177 -10.92 15.34 -4.19
CA LEU A 177 -11.29 16.33 -3.16
C LEU A 177 -10.25 17.43 -2.93
N ALA A 178 -8.99 17.17 -3.29
CA ALA A 178 -7.83 18.00 -2.96
C ALA A 178 -7.86 18.51 -1.49
N PRO A 179 -8.00 17.63 -0.48
CA PRO A 179 -8.09 18.05 0.92
C PRO A 179 -6.86 18.85 1.33
N LEU A 180 -6.99 19.75 2.29
CA LEU A 180 -5.92 20.62 2.76
C LEU A 180 -6.01 20.79 4.28
N GLY A 181 -4.90 21.07 4.94
CA GLY A 181 -4.86 21.10 6.41
C GLY A 181 -3.47 20.98 7.02
N ILE A 182 -3.43 20.70 8.31
CA ILE A 182 -2.20 20.45 9.07
C ILE A 182 -2.23 18.98 9.47
N TYR A 183 -1.60 18.12 8.66
CA TYR A 183 -1.68 16.67 8.84
C TYR A 183 -0.71 16.14 9.90
N GLY A 184 0.29 16.95 10.25
CA GLY A 184 1.31 16.62 11.20
C GLY A 184 1.10 17.22 12.59
N GLU A 185 1.93 16.79 13.54
CA GLU A 185 2.03 17.43 14.84
C GLU A 185 2.55 18.87 14.69
N ILE A 186 2.08 19.74 15.58
CA ILE A 186 2.57 21.12 15.74
C ILE A 186 2.90 21.34 17.21
N THR A 187 4.15 21.69 17.50
CA THR A 187 4.62 21.96 18.86
C THR A 187 5.47 23.21 18.89
N LEU A 188 5.40 23.97 19.99
CA LEU A 188 6.32 25.07 20.26
C LEU A 188 7.42 24.56 21.20
N ARG A 189 8.68 24.69 20.80
CA ARG A 189 9.82 24.10 21.51
C ARG A 189 10.90 25.12 21.76
N LYS A 190 11.51 25.02 22.93
CA LYS A 190 12.68 25.81 23.29
C LYS A 190 13.93 25.21 22.65
N LEU A 191 14.74 26.04 22.01
CA LEU A 191 16.08 25.68 21.62
C LEU A 191 17.00 25.93 22.83
N VAL A 192 17.48 24.85 23.44
CA VAL A 192 18.41 24.95 24.58
C VAL A 192 19.82 25.25 24.05
N VAL A 193 20.76 24.30 24.10
CA VAL A 193 22.07 24.46 23.43
C VAL A 193 21.97 24.04 21.96
N ALA A 194 21.38 22.88 21.72
CA ALA A 194 21.10 22.38 20.38
C ALA A 194 19.91 21.41 20.44
N ARG A 195 19.22 21.24 19.31
CA ARG A 195 18.19 20.22 19.12
C ARG A 195 18.73 19.05 18.30
N ILE A 196 18.15 17.87 18.47
CA ILE A 196 18.39 16.74 17.56
C ILE A 196 17.61 16.99 16.27
N GLU A 197 18.33 17.11 15.16
CA GLU A 197 17.74 17.25 13.82
C GLU A 197 17.40 15.87 13.25
N HIS A 198 18.39 14.97 13.21
CA HIS A 198 18.24 13.61 12.71
C HIS A 198 19.01 12.59 13.55
N VAL A 199 18.49 11.35 13.60
CA VAL A 199 19.23 10.17 14.05
C VAL A 199 19.12 9.13 12.95
N THR A 200 20.26 8.78 12.36
CA THR A 200 20.36 7.77 11.30
C THR A 200 21.30 6.65 11.72
N THR A 201 21.16 5.50 11.07
CA THR A 201 21.95 4.30 11.39
C THR A 201 22.55 3.67 10.13
N ARG A 202 23.80 3.19 10.23
CA ARG A 202 24.46 2.39 9.20
C ARG A 202 25.00 1.11 9.82
N GLN A 203 24.81 0.00 9.13
CA GLN A 203 25.23 -1.33 9.59
C GLN A 203 26.39 -1.81 8.74
N PHE A 204 27.41 -2.39 9.39
CA PHE A 204 28.47 -3.13 8.71
C PHE A 204 28.51 -4.56 9.27
N HIS A 205 28.17 -5.52 8.43
CA HIS A 205 28.09 -6.95 8.79
C HIS A 205 29.41 -7.63 8.43
N HIS A 206 30.01 -8.31 9.41
CA HIS A 206 31.29 -8.98 9.29
C HIS A 206 31.13 -10.46 8.91
N ALA A 207 32.18 -11.05 8.32
CA ALA A 207 32.17 -12.45 7.91
C ALA A 207 32.10 -13.44 9.09
N ASP A 208 32.47 -13.01 10.30
CA ASP A 208 32.34 -13.79 11.55
C ASP A 208 30.93 -13.72 12.15
N GLY A 209 30.01 -12.97 11.52
CA GLY A 209 28.61 -12.81 11.93
C GLY A 209 28.35 -11.61 12.84
N ALA A 210 29.37 -10.87 13.29
CA ALA A 210 29.17 -9.68 14.10
C ALA A 210 28.72 -8.46 13.27
N VAL A 211 28.09 -7.49 13.92
CA VAL A 211 27.62 -6.24 13.29
C VAL A 211 28.17 -5.02 14.01
N ASP A 212 28.79 -4.12 13.26
CA ASP A 212 29.08 -2.76 13.74
C ASP A 212 27.92 -1.84 13.33
N LEU A 213 27.22 -1.33 14.34
CA LEU A 213 26.14 -0.37 14.18
C LEU A 213 26.66 1.05 14.43
N TYR A 214 26.75 1.84 13.38
CA TYR A 214 27.06 3.26 13.44
C TYR A 214 25.76 4.05 13.63
N VAL A 215 25.66 4.79 14.72
CA VAL A 215 24.56 5.70 15.03
C VAL A 215 25.06 7.13 14.87
N THR A 216 24.50 7.86 13.91
CA THR A 216 24.85 9.26 13.65
C THR A 216 23.71 10.16 14.10
N ALA A 217 24.00 11.05 15.03
CA ALA A 217 23.10 12.13 15.43
C ALA A 217 23.55 13.44 14.78
N THR A 218 22.62 14.13 14.13
CA THR A 218 22.79 15.49 13.61
C THR A 218 22.12 16.44 14.58
N PHE A 219 22.84 17.46 15.03
CA PHE A 219 22.35 18.49 15.95
C PHE A 219 22.32 19.83 15.25
N HIS A 220 21.32 20.64 15.56
CA HIS A 220 21.24 22.03 15.11
C HIS A 220 21.33 22.98 16.31
N ALA A 221 22.25 23.94 16.25
CA ALA A 221 22.40 25.01 17.24
C ALA A 221 22.32 26.39 16.56
N ALA A 222 21.78 27.40 17.25
CA ALA A 222 21.83 28.78 16.78
C ALA A 222 23.24 29.38 16.92
N GLU A 223 23.90 29.06 18.03
CA GLU A 223 25.23 29.56 18.38
C GLU A 223 26.13 28.41 18.86
N PRO A 224 27.47 28.57 18.83
CA PRO A 224 28.37 27.57 19.37
C PRO A 224 28.14 27.31 20.86
N GLY A 225 28.23 26.05 21.27
CA GLY A 225 27.96 25.65 22.65
C GLY A 225 28.52 24.28 23.00
N ILE A 226 28.34 23.85 24.25
CA ILE A 226 28.74 22.53 24.75
C ILE A 226 27.54 21.87 25.41
N MET A 227 27.29 20.60 25.10
CA MET A 227 26.22 19.82 25.75
C MET A 227 26.59 18.35 25.92
N PRO A 228 26.04 17.67 26.94
CA PRO A 228 26.13 16.22 27.05
C PRO A 228 25.17 15.53 26.07
N VAL A 229 25.62 14.43 25.48
CA VAL A 229 24.82 13.51 24.65
C VAL A 229 25.02 12.09 25.15
N HIS A 230 23.94 11.32 25.27
CA HIS A 230 24.01 9.90 25.55
C HIS A 230 23.57 9.09 24.33
N PHE A 231 24.38 8.12 23.92
CA PHE A 231 23.98 7.05 23.00
C PHE A 231 23.72 5.79 23.83
N ALA A 232 22.63 5.08 23.54
CA ALA A 232 22.34 3.81 24.18
C ALA A 232 21.81 2.76 23.19
N LEU A 233 22.21 1.51 23.42
CA LEU A 233 21.74 0.31 22.74
C LEU A 233 21.66 -0.83 23.76
N GLY A 234 20.46 -1.27 24.11
CA GLY A 234 20.27 -2.27 25.17
C GLY A 234 20.77 -1.76 26.53
N GLU A 235 21.66 -2.52 27.17
CA GLU A 235 22.30 -2.12 28.44
C GLU A 235 23.51 -1.19 28.27
N GLU A 236 24.06 -1.11 27.05
CA GLU A 236 25.20 -0.23 26.77
C GLU A 236 24.72 1.22 26.67
N ARG A 237 25.36 2.10 27.45
CA ARG A 237 25.09 3.54 27.46
C ARG A 237 26.38 4.32 27.58
N VAL A 238 26.62 5.22 26.64
CA VAL A 238 27.83 6.05 26.55
C VAL A 238 27.45 7.51 26.63
N ARG A 239 28.09 8.26 27.53
CA ARG A 239 28.00 9.72 27.61
C ARG A 239 29.18 10.36 26.89
N LEU A 240 28.89 11.36 26.06
CA LEU A 240 29.86 12.21 25.38
C LEU A 240 29.52 13.68 25.67
N ASP A 241 30.49 14.49 26.08
CA ASP A 241 30.33 15.94 26.13
C ASP A 241 30.89 16.52 24.81
N ILE A 242 30.05 17.19 24.02
CA ILE A 242 30.40 17.65 22.67
C ILE A 242 30.32 19.16 22.53
N GLY A 243 31.20 19.72 21.70
CA GLY A 243 31.05 21.06 21.16
C GLY A 243 30.14 21.02 19.93
N VAL A 244 29.17 21.92 19.86
CA VAL A 244 28.35 22.19 18.67
C VAL A 244 28.71 23.55 18.12
N ASN A 245 28.71 23.68 16.79
CA ASN A 245 28.83 24.96 16.11
C ASN A 245 27.45 25.51 15.77
N ALA A 246 27.37 26.81 15.45
CA ALA A 246 26.18 27.36 14.80
C ALA A 246 25.88 26.59 13.51
N GLY A 247 24.61 26.25 13.29
CA GLY A 247 24.15 25.35 12.23
C GLY A 247 24.23 23.87 12.63
N GLU A 248 24.50 23.00 11.65
CA GLU A 248 24.52 21.56 11.87
C GLU A 248 25.87 21.02 12.36
N THR A 249 25.84 20.13 13.35
CA THR A 249 26.98 19.35 13.82
C THR A 249 26.62 17.87 13.84
N GLN A 250 27.44 17.02 13.24
CA GLN A 250 27.23 15.56 13.23
C GLN A 250 28.18 14.86 14.20
N LEU A 251 27.63 13.90 14.94
CA LEU A 251 28.38 13.02 15.83
C LEU A 251 28.00 11.57 15.54
N THR A 252 29.00 10.70 15.42
CA THR A 252 28.77 9.27 15.18
C THR A 252 29.38 8.45 16.30
N HIS A 253 28.60 7.52 16.84
CA HIS A 253 29.05 6.51 17.78
C HIS A 253 28.83 5.11 17.19
N MET A 254 29.72 4.16 17.48
CA MET A 254 29.66 2.80 16.96
C MET A 254 29.43 1.81 18.10
N PHE A 255 28.37 1.01 17.99
CA PHE A 255 28.12 -0.15 18.83
C PHE A 255 28.55 -1.43 18.12
N ARG A 256 29.25 -2.33 18.82
CA ARG A 256 29.65 -3.64 18.31
C ARG A 256 28.70 -4.71 18.86
N ILE A 257 28.07 -5.49 17.97
CA ILE A 257 27.13 -6.55 18.33
C ILE A 257 27.71 -7.89 17.87
N GLU A 258 28.32 -8.64 18.79
CA GLU A 258 29.06 -9.87 18.46
C GLU A 258 28.17 -11.03 17.99
N LYS A 259 26.93 -11.11 18.49
CA LYS A 259 25.97 -12.17 18.17
C LYS A 259 24.61 -11.56 17.88
N PRO A 260 24.44 -10.91 16.71
CA PRO A 260 23.21 -10.20 16.40
C PRO A 260 22.05 -11.18 16.19
N ALA A 261 20.89 -10.83 16.73
CA ALA A 261 19.63 -11.38 16.24
C ALA A 261 19.25 -10.59 14.98
N LEU A 262 19.11 -11.29 13.86
CA LEU A 262 18.79 -10.65 12.57
C LEU A 262 17.28 -10.44 12.44
N TRP A 263 16.91 -9.36 11.76
CA TRP A 263 15.54 -9.13 11.31
C TRP A 263 15.29 -9.89 10.00
N TRP A 264 14.18 -10.60 9.93
CA TRP A 264 13.73 -11.33 8.73
C TRP A 264 12.34 -10.89 8.28
N PRO A 265 12.05 -10.92 6.97
CA PRO A 265 10.69 -10.75 6.45
C PRO A 265 9.73 -11.85 6.95
N ALA A 266 8.43 -11.55 6.90
CA ALA A 266 7.36 -12.45 7.31
C ALA A 266 7.49 -13.82 6.63
N GLY A 267 7.47 -14.89 7.42
CA GLY A 267 7.62 -16.26 6.95
C GLY A 267 9.07 -16.72 6.69
N HIS A 268 10.09 -15.88 6.94
CA HIS A 268 11.50 -16.23 6.71
C HIS A 268 12.38 -16.24 7.97
N GLY A 269 11.84 -15.87 9.14
CA GLY A 269 12.52 -15.87 10.43
C GLY A 269 11.87 -14.89 11.42
N GLU A 270 12.55 -14.61 12.53
CA GLU A 270 12.12 -13.65 13.54
C GLU A 270 12.35 -12.19 13.10
N GLN A 271 11.47 -11.28 13.49
CA GLN A 271 11.58 -9.84 13.24
C GLN A 271 12.34 -9.17 14.40
N ALA A 272 13.61 -9.51 14.60
CA ALA A 272 14.39 -8.95 15.71
C ALA A 272 14.56 -7.42 15.60
N ILE A 273 14.08 -6.68 16.61
CA ILE A 273 14.17 -5.22 16.68
C ILE A 273 14.97 -4.77 17.91
N TYR A 274 15.89 -3.84 17.70
CA TYR A 274 16.66 -3.15 18.72
C TYR A 274 16.18 -1.70 18.85
N ALA A 275 16.26 -1.15 20.06
CA ALA A 275 15.99 0.25 20.33
C ALA A 275 17.29 1.02 20.55
N VAL A 276 17.62 1.93 19.64
CA VAL A 276 18.70 2.91 19.77
C VAL A 276 18.13 4.18 20.39
N ARG A 277 18.81 4.74 21.38
CA ARG A 277 18.42 6.01 22.01
C ARG A 277 19.53 7.04 21.89
N VAL A 278 19.16 8.27 21.52
CA VAL A 278 20.02 9.45 21.59
C VAL A 278 19.35 10.46 22.53
N GLU A 279 20.01 10.81 23.61
CA GLU A 279 19.47 11.67 24.67
C GLU A 279 20.33 12.92 24.83
N THR A 280 19.69 14.09 24.83
CA THR A 280 20.29 15.38 25.16
C THR A 280 19.47 16.07 26.26
N PRO A 281 19.95 17.18 26.84
CA PRO A 281 19.12 17.99 27.75
C PRO A 281 17.80 18.47 27.12
N ALA A 282 17.76 18.63 25.80
CA ALA A 282 16.58 19.07 25.07
C ALA A 282 15.57 17.95 24.77
N GLY A 283 15.95 16.68 24.95
CA GLY A 283 15.04 15.55 24.78
C GLY A 283 15.70 14.26 24.30
N THR A 284 14.86 13.26 24.05
CA THR A 284 15.26 11.92 23.63
C THR A 284 14.67 11.58 22.28
N VAL A 285 15.50 11.04 21.38
CA VAL A 285 15.05 10.38 20.15
C VAL A 285 15.29 8.89 20.27
N VAL A 286 14.26 8.10 19.99
CA VAL A 286 14.32 6.64 19.92
C VAL A 286 14.21 6.21 18.45
N ARG A 287 15.07 5.28 18.04
CA ARG A 287 15.00 4.61 16.73
C ARG A 287 14.88 3.12 16.94
N ARG A 288 13.85 2.52 16.34
CA ARG A 288 13.71 1.07 16.22
C ARG A 288 14.49 0.66 14.97
N ILE A 289 15.37 -0.33 15.12
CA ILE A 289 16.18 -0.84 14.01
C ILE A 289 16.13 -2.36 13.98
N GLY A 290 16.26 -2.94 12.80
CA GLY A 290 16.52 -4.37 12.63
C GLY A 290 17.85 -4.56 11.94
N LEU A 291 18.61 -5.56 12.38
CA LEU A 291 19.91 -5.88 11.79
C LEU A 291 19.69 -6.82 10.60
N ARG A 292 19.99 -6.35 9.39
CA ARG A 292 19.81 -7.15 8.15
C ARG A 292 20.69 -6.64 7.02
N GLN A 293 21.02 -7.54 6.10
CA GLN A 293 21.59 -7.22 4.80
C GLN A 293 20.54 -7.40 3.71
N VAL A 294 20.47 -6.44 2.79
CA VAL A 294 19.63 -6.52 1.60
C VAL A 294 20.48 -6.20 0.38
N GLU A 295 20.33 -7.00 -0.67
CA GLU A 295 20.93 -6.78 -1.99
C GLU A 295 19.83 -6.85 -3.05
N LEU A 296 19.84 -5.95 -4.03
CA LEU A 296 19.04 -6.06 -5.24
C LEU A 296 19.91 -6.68 -6.33
N ILE A 297 19.50 -7.85 -6.81
CA ILE A 297 20.23 -8.64 -7.81
C ILE A 297 19.73 -8.25 -9.21
N THR A 298 20.58 -7.59 -9.97
CA THR A 298 20.32 -7.12 -11.36
C THR A 298 21.34 -7.65 -12.37
N ASP A 299 21.92 -8.82 -12.11
CA ASP A 299 22.85 -9.43 -13.04
C ASP A 299 22.16 -9.79 -14.36
N LYS A 300 22.89 -9.75 -15.47
CA LYS A 300 22.38 -10.15 -16.78
C LYS A 300 22.40 -11.67 -16.94
N ASP A 301 21.39 -12.21 -17.61
CA ASP A 301 21.30 -13.60 -18.08
C ASP A 301 20.71 -13.66 -19.51
N GLU A 302 20.37 -14.86 -19.98
CA GLU A 302 19.84 -15.08 -21.33
C GLU A 302 18.49 -14.38 -21.59
N ALA A 303 17.71 -14.10 -20.54
CA ALA A 303 16.40 -13.45 -20.67
C ALA A 303 16.49 -11.92 -20.58
N GLY A 304 17.56 -11.36 -20.00
CA GLY A 304 17.75 -9.91 -19.82
C GLY A 304 18.44 -9.60 -18.50
N SER A 305 17.92 -8.68 -17.70
CA SER A 305 18.42 -8.39 -16.35
C SER A 305 17.53 -9.02 -15.28
N ARG A 306 18.12 -9.75 -14.35
CA ARG A 306 17.39 -10.23 -13.15
C ARG A 306 16.79 -9.05 -12.36
N PHE A 307 15.80 -9.36 -11.54
CA PHE A 307 15.30 -8.49 -10.49
C PHE A 307 14.89 -9.38 -9.32
N ALA A 308 15.74 -9.47 -8.29
CA ALA A 308 15.46 -10.27 -7.10
C ALA A 308 16.03 -9.60 -5.85
N LEU A 309 15.32 -9.71 -4.73
CA LEU A 309 15.83 -9.22 -3.44
C LEU A 309 16.44 -10.37 -2.65
N LYS A 310 17.69 -10.17 -2.22
CA LYS A 310 18.41 -11.11 -1.39
C LYS A 310 18.53 -10.54 0.02
N VAL A 311 17.91 -11.19 0.99
CA VAL A 311 17.88 -10.77 2.39
C VAL A 311 18.67 -11.77 3.24
N ASN A 312 19.66 -11.28 3.98
CA ASN A 312 20.54 -12.10 4.84
C ASN A 312 21.09 -13.35 4.14
N GLY A 313 21.48 -13.21 2.87
CA GLY A 313 22.04 -14.31 2.07
C GLY A 313 21.05 -15.10 1.22
N ARG A 314 19.72 -14.95 1.40
CA ARG A 314 18.70 -15.73 0.68
C ARG A 314 17.90 -14.88 -0.30
N GLU A 315 17.72 -15.35 -1.53
CA GLU A 315 16.84 -14.71 -2.51
C GLU A 315 15.37 -14.97 -2.15
N ILE A 316 14.64 -13.91 -1.80
CA ILE A 316 13.27 -13.98 -1.31
C ILE A 316 12.30 -13.73 -2.47
N PHE A 317 11.39 -14.66 -2.71
CA PHE A 317 10.27 -14.38 -3.61
C PHE A 317 9.33 -13.38 -2.93
N CYS A 318 9.17 -12.21 -3.54
CA CYS A 318 8.36 -11.13 -2.99
C CYS A 318 6.88 -11.37 -3.31
N ARG A 319 6.07 -11.63 -2.28
CA ARG A 319 4.62 -11.86 -2.36
C ARG A 319 3.95 -10.66 -1.73
N GLY A 320 3.09 -9.99 -2.48
CA GLY A 320 2.56 -8.74 -1.98
C GLY A 320 1.58 -8.05 -2.88
N ALA A 321 1.42 -6.77 -2.58
CA ALA A 321 0.51 -5.85 -3.25
C ALA A 321 1.02 -4.42 -3.16
N ASN A 322 0.40 -3.53 -3.93
CA ASN A 322 0.62 -2.10 -3.84
C ASN A 322 -0.27 -1.48 -2.75
N TRP A 323 0.34 -0.72 -1.84
CA TRP A 323 -0.29 0.05 -0.78
C TRP A 323 -0.56 1.47 -1.28
N ILE A 324 -1.80 1.91 -1.06
CA ILE A 324 -2.24 3.30 -1.27
C ILE A 324 -2.70 3.89 0.07
N PRO A 325 -2.93 5.21 0.20
CA PRO A 325 -3.37 5.80 1.45
C PRO A 325 -4.62 5.10 2.01
N ALA A 326 -4.73 5.03 3.35
CA ALA A 326 -5.82 4.29 3.99
C ALA A 326 -7.17 5.01 3.98
N ASP A 327 -7.18 6.32 3.68
CA ASP A 327 -8.40 7.12 3.53
C ASP A 327 -8.12 8.32 2.61
N ALA A 328 -9.12 8.81 1.86
CA ALA A 328 -8.98 10.05 1.10
C ALA A 328 -9.05 11.31 1.98
N LEU A 329 -9.57 11.19 3.21
CA LEU A 329 -9.56 12.23 4.23
C LEU A 329 -8.51 11.91 5.29
N PRO A 330 -7.39 12.66 5.38
CA PRO A 330 -6.29 12.36 6.29
C PRO A 330 -6.70 12.19 7.76
N SER A 331 -7.71 12.94 8.24
CA SER A 331 -8.18 12.85 9.63
C SER A 331 -8.84 11.51 9.99
N ARG A 332 -9.23 10.69 8.99
CA ARG A 332 -9.84 9.37 9.19
C ARG A 332 -8.81 8.23 9.25
N ILE A 333 -7.55 8.50 8.90
CA ILE A 333 -6.47 7.51 8.97
C ILE A 333 -6.07 7.31 10.44
N THR A 334 -6.18 6.07 10.93
CA THR A 334 -5.85 5.73 12.32
C THR A 334 -4.84 4.59 12.40
N PRO A 335 -3.96 4.56 13.42
CA PRO A 335 -3.01 3.47 13.61
C PRO A 335 -3.68 2.09 13.74
N ALA A 336 -4.86 2.02 14.37
CA ALA A 336 -5.60 0.77 14.53
C ALA A 336 -6.13 0.25 13.19
N GLY A 337 -6.81 1.10 12.41
CA GLY A 337 -7.33 0.71 11.10
C GLY A 337 -6.22 0.27 10.14
N VAL A 338 -5.09 0.98 10.14
CA VAL A 338 -3.94 0.59 9.30
C VAL A 338 -3.24 -0.68 9.80
N ARG A 339 -3.12 -0.88 11.13
CA ARG A 339 -2.64 -2.16 11.68
C ARG A 339 -3.50 -3.32 11.18
N ASP A 340 -4.81 -3.18 11.16
CA ASP A 340 -5.72 -4.24 10.69
C ASP A 340 -5.55 -4.55 9.19
N LEU A 341 -5.31 -3.52 8.36
CA LEU A 341 -5.00 -3.69 6.94
C LEU A 341 -3.66 -4.40 6.73
N LEU A 342 -2.61 -4.00 7.46
CA LEU A 342 -1.28 -4.64 7.39
C LEU A 342 -1.34 -6.08 7.93
N GLN A 343 -2.07 -6.32 9.01
CA GLN A 343 -2.29 -7.66 9.53
C GLN A 343 -3.00 -8.55 8.50
N SER A 344 -3.94 -7.99 7.73
CA SER A 344 -4.58 -8.73 6.63
C SER A 344 -3.56 -9.17 5.58
N ALA A 345 -2.60 -8.31 5.22
CA ALA A 345 -1.52 -8.68 4.31
C ALA A 345 -0.67 -9.85 4.86
N VAL A 346 -0.29 -9.81 6.14
CA VAL A 346 0.44 -10.90 6.81
C VAL A 346 -0.37 -12.19 6.82
N ASP A 347 -1.66 -12.11 7.19
CA ASP A 347 -2.57 -13.25 7.25
C ASP A 347 -2.81 -13.87 5.87
N ALA A 348 -2.57 -13.12 4.79
CA ALA A 348 -2.58 -13.58 3.41
C ALA A 348 -1.20 -14.01 2.88
N ASN A 349 -0.24 -14.27 3.77
CA ASN A 349 1.12 -14.74 3.47
C ASN A 349 1.97 -13.76 2.64
N MET A 350 1.68 -12.45 2.69
CA MET A 350 2.53 -11.44 2.06
C MET A 350 3.79 -11.19 2.89
N ASN A 351 4.87 -10.83 2.21
CA ASN A 351 6.15 -10.42 2.81
C ASN A 351 6.66 -9.08 2.27
N MET A 352 5.94 -8.45 1.33
CA MET A 352 6.30 -7.15 0.77
C MET A 352 5.05 -6.33 0.44
N LEU A 353 5.12 -5.01 0.66
CA LEU A 353 4.21 -4.02 0.14
C LEU A 353 5.00 -2.93 -0.61
N ARG A 354 4.44 -2.43 -1.71
CA ARG A 354 4.95 -1.23 -2.37
C ARG A 354 4.13 -0.02 -1.97
N VAL A 355 4.73 0.93 -1.27
CA VAL A 355 4.10 2.23 -0.96
C VAL A 355 4.17 3.06 -2.24
N TRP A 356 3.03 3.14 -2.93
CA TRP A 356 2.93 3.68 -4.28
C TRP A 356 3.10 5.20 -4.33
N GLY A 357 3.81 5.69 -5.35
CA GLY A 357 4.31 7.06 -5.46
C GLY A 357 3.29 8.20 -5.62
N GLY A 358 2.00 7.97 -5.84
CA GLY A 358 1.04 9.08 -5.84
C GLY A 358 0.32 9.30 -4.50
N GLY A 359 0.68 8.55 -3.46
CA GLY A 359 0.12 8.65 -2.12
C GLY A 359 0.95 9.54 -1.17
N PHE A 360 1.25 9.00 0.01
CA PHE A 360 2.06 9.64 1.04
C PHE A 360 3.34 8.84 1.30
N TYR A 361 4.40 9.52 1.78
CA TYR A 361 5.28 8.86 2.74
C TYR A 361 4.46 8.70 4.02
N GLU A 362 4.21 7.46 4.43
CA GLU A 362 3.35 7.17 5.57
C GLU A 362 3.95 7.73 6.89
N PRO A 363 3.16 7.85 7.97
CA PRO A 363 3.69 8.25 9.27
C PRO A 363 4.62 7.19 9.87
N ASP A 364 5.52 7.57 10.79
CA ASP A 364 6.52 6.66 11.38
C ASP A 364 5.90 5.36 11.93
N TRP A 365 4.70 5.46 12.53
CA TRP A 365 4.02 4.31 13.10
C TRP A 365 3.60 3.27 12.04
N PHE A 366 3.42 3.63 10.77
CA PHE A 366 3.17 2.68 9.69
C PHE A 366 4.40 1.79 9.44
N TYR A 367 5.58 2.41 9.36
CA TYR A 367 6.81 1.67 9.13
C TYR A 367 7.21 0.87 10.38
N ASP A 368 6.92 1.36 11.58
CA ASP A 368 7.05 0.59 12.82
C ASP A 368 6.19 -0.69 12.80
N LEU A 369 4.97 -0.62 12.24
CA LEU A 369 4.10 -1.80 12.05
C LEU A 369 4.70 -2.76 11.02
N CYS A 370 5.17 -2.25 9.88
CA CYS A 370 5.84 -3.07 8.86
C CYS A 370 7.09 -3.77 9.42
N ASP A 371 7.89 -3.07 10.23
CA ASP A 371 9.05 -3.62 10.93
C ASP A 371 8.66 -4.75 11.89
N GLU A 372 7.62 -4.54 12.71
CA GLU A 372 7.10 -5.52 13.66
C GLU A 372 6.54 -6.76 12.96
N MET A 373 5.84 -6.56 11.85
CA MET A 373 5.13 -7.60 11.10
C MET A 373 6.01 -8.33 10.08
N GLY A 374 7.22 -7.84 9.80
CA GLY A 374 8.09 -8.43 8.79
C GLY A 374 7.68 -8.11 7.35
N LEU A 375 6.91 -7.04 7.13
CA LEU A 375 6.52 -6.61 5.80
C LEU A 375 7.63 -5.74 5.21
N MET A 376 8.32 -6.23 4.18
CA MET A 376 9.25 -5.41 3.42
C MET A 376 8.50 -4.27 2.72
N VAL A 377 9.11 -3.11 2.63
CA VAL A 377 8.59 -1.92 1.97
C VAL A 377 9.49 -1.57 0.80
N TRP A 378 8.88 -1.61 -0.39
CA TRP A 378 9.34 -0.88 -1.55
C TRP A 378 8.76 0.54 -1.43
N GLN A 379 9.62 1.54 -1.23
CA GLN A 379 9.23 2.93 -1.02
C GLN A 379 9.44 3.74 -2.30
N ASP A 380 8.36 4.12 -2.97
CA ASP A 380 8.46 5.13 -4.02
C ASP A 380 8.71 6.53 -3.40
N PHE A 381 9.35 7.43 -4.14
CA PHE A 381 9.21 8.86 -3.90
C PHE A 381 7.89 9.35 -4.50
N MET A 382 7.33 10.42 -3.94
CA MET A 382 5.92 10.78 -4.18
C MET A 382 5.68 11.47 -5.53
N PHE A 383 5.88 10.73 -6.63
CA PHE A 383 5.64 11.09 -8.03
C PHE A 383 4.93 9.95 -8.77
N ALA A 384 3.88 10.24 -9.53
CA ALA A 384 3.14 9.22 -10.26
C ALA A 384 2.40 9.74 -11.50
N CYS A 385 2.50 9.01 -12.62
CA CYS A 385 1.69 9.08 -13.86
C CYS A 385 1.52 10.47 -14.53
N ASN A 386 2.22 11.48 -14.05
CA ASN A 386 2.24 12.85 -14.55
C ASN A 386 3.66 13.20 -14.99
N LEU A 387 3.82 14.27 -15.76
CA LEU A 387 5.14 14.90 -15.90
C LEU A 387 5.26 16.01 -14.85
N TYR A 388 6.49 16.28 -14.44
CA TYR A 388 6.78 17.19 -13.33
C TYR A 388 7.75 18.29 -13.75
N PRO A 389 7.70 19.46 -13.07
CA PRO A 389 8.66 20.53 -13.29
C PRO A 389 10.10 20.09 -13.03
N SER A 390 11.03 20.75 -13.71
CA SER A 390 12.47 20.58 -13.48
C SER A 390 13.19 21.93 -13.35
N THR A 391 12.48 22.96 -12.88
CA THR A 391 13.08 24.26 -12.55
C THR A 391 13.92 24.14 -11.29
N VAL A 392 14.89 25.04 -11.09
CA VAL A 392 15.85 24.93 -9.98
C VAL A 392 15.13 24.97 -8.62
N ASP A 393 14.17 25.87 -8.46
CA ASP A 393 13.34 26.02 -7.26
C ASP A 393 12.55 24.74 -6.93
N PHE A 394 11.93 24.11 -7.94
CA PHE A 394 11.21 22.85 -7.75
C PHE A 394 12.16 21.71 -7.35
N LEU A 395 13.30 21.59 -8.05
CA LEU A 395 14.29 20.54 -7.77
C LEU A 395 14.96 20.72 -6.40
N ASP A 396 15.24 21.95 -5.97
CA ASP A 396 15.76 22.22 -4.63
C ASP A 396 14.73 21.84 -3.55
N ASN A 397 13.44 22.12 -3.78
CA ASN A 397 12.37 21.69 -2.89
C ASN A 397 12.25 20.15 -2.81
N VAL A 398 12.35 19.47 -3.95
CA VAL A 398 12.39 17.99 -4.02
C VAL A 398 13.61 17.44 -3.30
N ALA A 399 14.79 18.02 -3.49
CA ALA A 399 16.00 17.57 -2.81
C ALA A 399 15.89 17.68 -1.28
N ALA A 400 15.26 18.75 -0.77
CA ALA A 400 15.01 18.94 0.65
C ALA A 400 13.97 17.92 1.20
N GLU A 401 12.91 17.63 0.44
CA GLU A 401 11.96 16.56 0.75
C GLU A 401 12.66 15.21 0.85
N VAL A 402 13.46 14.85 -0.17
CA VAL A 402 14.15 13.56 -0.25
C VAL A 402 15.14 13.42 0.90
N ASP A 403 15.96 14.43 1.20
CA ASP A 403 16.91 14.36 2.32
C ASP A 403 16.18 14.15 3.66
N TYR A 404 15.08 14.88 3.91
CA TYR A 404 14.27 14.72 5.11
C TYR A 404 13.66 13.31 5.22
N GLN A 405 12.95 12.87 4.17
CA GLN A 405 12.22 11.60 4.18
C GLN A 405 13.16 10.39 4.27
N VAL A 406 14.28 10.41 3.55
CA VAL A 406 15.26 9.33 3.60
C VAL A 406 15.91 9.26 4.99
N ARG A 407 16.29 10.40 5.60
CA ARG A 407 16.83 10.40 6.97
C ARG A 407 15.81 9.96 8.01
N ARG A 408 14.52 10.26 7.79
CA ARG A 408 13.43 9.80 8.66
C ARG A 408 13.28 8.28 8.58
N LEU A 409 13.31 7.72 7.37
CA LEU A 409 12.86 6.34 7.14
C LEU A 409 13.98 5.29 7.01
N ALA A 410 15.21 5.67 6.67
CA ALA A 410 16.28 4.72 6.33
C ALA A 410 16.70 3.77 7.49
N SER A 411 16.32 4.08 8.72
CA SER A 411 16.56 3.22 9.89
C SER A 411 15.53 2.08 10.04
N HIS A 412 14.37 2.17 9.39
CA HIS A 412 13.37 1.11 9.43
C HIS A 412 13.88 -0.14 8.69
N PRO A 413 13.96 -1.31 9.35
CA PRO A 413 14.42 -2.51 8.69
C PRO A 413 13.54 -2.94 7.51
N SER A 414 12.24 -2.65 7.57
CA SER A 414 11.27 -2.94 6.51
C SER A 414 11.56 -2.21 5.20
N VAL A 415 12.10 -0.98 5.21
CA VAL A 415 12.41 -0.27 3.98
C VAL A 415 13.62 -0.90 3.30
N VAL A 416 13.38 -1.65 2.23
CA VAL A 416 14.38 -2.47 1.53
C VAL A 416 14.76 -1.93 0.16
N LEU A 417 13.89 -1.14 -0.47
CA LEU A 417 14.09 -0.60 -1.81
C LEU A 417 13.49 0.80 -1.90
N TRP A 418 14.23 1.73 -2.50
CA TRP A 418 13.76 3.08 -2.82
C TRP A 418 13.58 3.23 -4.32
N CYS A 419 12.44 3.73 -4.75
CA CYS A 419 12.12 3.90 -6.16
C CYS A 419 11.80 5.36 -6.50
N GLY A 420 12.30 5.88 -7.62
CA GLY A 420 12.16 7.29 -7.97
C GLY A 420 10.73 7.75 -8.17
N ASP A 421 9.87 6.91 -8.75
CA ASP A 421 8.51 7.27 -9.13
C ASP A 421 7.68 6.07 -9.62
N ASN A 422 6.40 6.33 -9.86
CA ASN A 422 5.48 5.43 -10.57
C ASN A 422 5.22 5.87 -12.02
N GLU A 423 5.65 5.05 -12.97
CA GLU A 423 5.33 5.10 -14.40
C GLU A 423 5.71 6.39 -15.14
N LEU A 424 6.60 7.25 -14.61
CA LEU A 424 6.96 8.50 -15.31
C LEU A 424 7.69 8.20 -16.63
N VAL A 425 8.45 7.11 -16.71
CA VAL A 425 9.09 6.66 -17.96
C VAL A 425 8.04 6.37 -19.04
N GLY A 426 6.95 5.68 -18.69
CA GLY A 426 5.82 5.46 -19.59
C GLY A 426 5.13 6.77 -19.96
N ALA A 427 4.90 7.64 -18.97
CA ALA A 427 4.23 8.93 -19.10
C ALA A 427 4.87 9.87 -20.13
N LEU A 428 6.17 9.71 -20.43
CA LEU A 428 6.84 10.42 -21.53
C LEU A 428 6.14 10.23 -22.89
N THR A 429 5.32 9.19 -23.07
CA THR A 429 4.63 8.87 -24.33
C THR A 429 3.12 9.07 -24.29
N TRP A 430 2.53 9.38 -23.13
CA TRP A 430 1.08 9.41 -22.95
C TRP A 430 0.44 10.71 -23.43
N PHE A 431 1.16 11.83 -23.32
CA PHE A 431 0.64 13.16 -23.62
C PHE A 431 1.02 13.63 -25.02
N ASP A 432 0.11 14.35 -25.70
CA ASP A 432 0.42 14.96 -26.99
C ASP A 432 1.66 15.85 -26.92
N ALA A 433 1.73 16.70 -25.89
CA ALA A 433 2.85 17.61 -25.70
C ALA A 433 4.20 16.86 -25.58
N SER A 434 4.23 15.72 -24.88
CA SER A 434 5.46 14.94 -24.71
C SER A 434 5.80 14.09 -25.93
N ARG A 435 4.81 13.61 -26.68
CA ARG A 435 5.03 12.97 -27.99
C ARG A 435 5.59 13.94 -29.03
N GLU A 436 5.10 15.17 -29.04
CA GLU A 436 5.55 16.22 -29.96
C GLU A 436 6.98 16.70 -29.66
N ASN A 437 7.44 16.61 -28.40
CA ASN A 437 8.78 17.04 -28.01
C ASN A 437 9.41 16.13 -26.95
N ARG A 438 9.63 14.86 -27.29
CA ARG A 438 10.10 13.83 -26.35
C ARG A 438 11.40 14.22 -25.64
N ASP A 439 12.37 14.80 -26.35
CA ASP A 439 13.68 15.14 -25.78
C ASP A 439 13.58 16.15 -24.64
N ARG A 440 12.69 17.15 -24.76
CA ARG A 440 12.47 18.13 -23.69
C ARG A 440 12.00 17.47 -22.41
N TYR A 441 10.97 16.62 -22.50
CA TYR A 441 10.40 15.99 -21.33
C TYR A 441 11.28 14.89 -20.78
N LEU A 442 12.02 14.17 -21.63
CA LEU A 442 13.04 13.23 -21.17
C LEU A 442 14.13 13.94 -20.36
N VAL A 443 14.64 15.08 -20.82
CA VAL A 443 15.64 15.87 -20.06
C VAL A 443 15.04 16.41 -18.76
N SER A 444 13.76 16.83 -18.77
CA SER A 444 13.05 17.26 -17.57
C SER A 444 12.95 16.13 -16.53
N TYR A 445 12.55 14.94 -16.99
CA TYR A 445 12.47 13.73 -16.18
C TYR A 445 13.82 13.31 -15.62
N ASP A 446 14.87 13.22 -16.45
CA ASP A 446 16.23 12.87 -16.02
C ASP A 446 16.75 13.81 -14.92
N ARG A 447 16.51 15.12 -15.05
CA ARG A 447 16.87 16.10 -14.01
C ARG A 447 16.17 15.85 -12.69
N LEU A 448 14.87 15.54 -12.73
CA LEU A 448 14.11 15.21 -11.53
C LEU A 448 14.61 13.92 -10.90
N ASN A 449 14.65 12.83 -11.67
CA ASN A 449 15.04 11.50 -11.21
C ASN A 449 16.46 11.51 -10.61
N ARG A 450 17.39 12.19 -11.28
CA ARG A 450 18.77 12.35 -10.78
C ARG A 450 18.85 13.20 -9.52
N THR A 451 18.01 14.24 -9.39
CA THR A 451 17.92 15.03 -8.16
C THR A 451 17.49 14.15 -6.98
N ILE A 452 16.49 13.29 -7.20
CA ILE A 452 16.01 12.32 -6.20
C ILE A 452 17.13 11.34 -5.82
N GLU A 453 17.77 10.69 -6.81
CA GLU A 453 18.84 9.73 -6.55
C GLU A 453 20.00 10.36 -5.75
N VAL A 454 20.47 11.54 -6.17
CA VAL A 454 21.60 12.22 -5.53
C VAL A 454 21.26 12.61 -4.10
N ALA A 455 20.07 13.17 -3.86
CA ALA A 455 19.63 13.53 -2.51
C ALA A 455 19.49 12.28 -1.62
N MET A 456 18.91 11.20 -2.15
CA MET A 456 18.77 9.93 -1.42
C MET A 456 20.13 9.33 -1.06
N LYS A 457 21.07 9.25 -2.01
CA LYS A 457 22.42 8.72 -1.75
C LYS A 457 23.22 9.59 -0.78
N LYS A 458 22.98 10.90 -0.76
CA LYS A 458 23.57 11.80 0.25
C LYS A 458 23.01 11.50 1.66
N ALA A 459 21.71 11.26 1.78
CA ALA A 459 21.04 10.97 3.05
C ALA A 459 21.32 9.55 3.57
N ALA A 460 21.33 8.55 2.69
CA ALA A 460 21.58 7.15 2.98
C ALA A 460 22.44 6.50 1.88
N PRO A 461 23.79 6.56 1.97
CA PRO A 461 24.68 6.05 0.93
C PRO A 461 24.51 4.56 0.58
N GLY A 462 24.07 3.76 1.56
CA GLY A 462 23.83 2.32 1.39
C GLY A 462 22.41 1.95 0.93
N ALA A 463 21.52 2.93 0.73
CA ALA A 463 20.15 2.66 0.27
C ALA A 463 20.16 2.09 -1.16
N ILE A 464 19.31 1.10 -1.42
CA ILE A 464 19.12 0.54 -2.76
C ILE A 464 18.21 1.46 -3.56
N TRP A 465 18.60 1.79 -4.78
CA TRP A 465 17.92 2.72 -5.67
C TRP A 465 17.32 1.96 -6.86
N TRP A 466 16.12 2.35 -7.28
CA TRP A 466 15.49 1.92 -8.53
C TRP A 466 14.91 3.14 -9.23
N PRO A 467 15.21 3.40 -10.52
CA PRO A 467 14.90 4.69 -11.11
C PRO A 467 13.39 4.96 -11.24
N SER A 468 12.60 3.98 -11.66
CA SER A 468 11.14 4.11 -11.89
C SER A 468 10.51 2.73 -11.77
N SER A 469 9.25 2.65 -11.38
CA SER A 469 8.46 1.42 -11.45
C SER A 469 7.36 1.62 -12.50
N PRO A 470 7.39 0.90 -13.64
CA PRO A 470 8.38 -0.10 -14.01
C PRO A 470 9.64 0.52 -14.62
N ALA A 471 10.72 -0.27 -14.69
CA ALA A 471 11.92 0.02 -15.48
C ALA A 471 12.61 -1.28 -15.93
N SER A 472 13.23 -1.25 -17.12
CA SER A 472 14.08 -2.37 -17.58
C SER A 472 15.46 -2.40 -16.88
N GLY A 473 15.88 -1.28 -16.30
CA GLY A 473 17.17 -1.10 -15.63
C GLY A 473 17.61 0.36 -15.54
N TYR A 474 18.80 0.60 -15.00
CA TYR A 474 19.36 1.94 -14.87
C TYR A 474 19.64 2.60 -16.21
N LEU A 475 19.25 3.88 -16.34
CA LEU A 475 19.38 4.68 -17.57
C LEU A 475 18.69 4.06 -18.81
N ASP A 476 17.73 3.16 -18.60
CA ASP A 476 16.84 2.67 -19.63
C ASP A 476 15.48 3.36 -19.47
N PHE A 477 15.08 4.10 -20.51
CA PHE A 477 13.84 4.88 -20.53
C PHE A 477 12.75 4.18 -21.38
N GLY A 478 12.78 2.84 -21.45
CA GLY A 478 11.68 2.02 -21.93
C GLY A 478 10.60 1.82 -20.87
N ASP A 479 9.34 1.75 -21.30
CA ASP A 479 8.17 1.66 -20.41
C ASP A 479 7.98 0.30 -19.73
N ALA A 480 8.77 -0.71 -20.09
CA ALA A 480 8.75 -2.08 -19.57
C ALA A 480 7.35 -2.75 -19.53
N TRP A 481 6.34 -2.21 -20.23
CA TRP A 481 4.98 -2.80 -20.29
C TRP A 481 5.00 -4.08 -21.13
N HIS A 482 5.67 -4.04 -22.29
CA HIS A 482 5.70 -5.14 -23.26
C HIS A 482 7.07 -5.85 -23.32
N SER A 483 7.91 -5.64 -22.31
CA SER A 483 9.26 -6.21 -22.20
C SER A 483 9.42 -6.87 -20.84
N ASP A 484 9.33 -8.20 -20.80
CA ASP A 484 9.26 -9.01 -19.58
C ASP A 484 10.64 -9.58 -19.14
N GLY A 485 11.68 -9.39 -19.94
CA GLY A 485 12.99 -10.00 -19.75
C GLY A 485 13.93 -9.29 -18.77
N SER A 486 13.66 -8.03 -18.41
CA SER A 486 14.56 -7.21 -17.59
C SER A 486 13.83 -6.37 -16.55
N GLY A 487 14.38 -6.25 -15.35
CA GLY A 487 13.88 -5.33 -14.33
C GLY A 487 12.49 -5.71 -13.79
N ASP A 488 11.70 -4.71 -13.43
CA ASP A 488 10.31 -4.90 -13.01
C ASP A 488 9.31 -4.52 -14.11
N MET A 489 8.09 -5.04 -14.02
CA MET A 489 7.07 -4.95 -15.07
C MET A 489 5.71 -4.55 -14.49
N HIS A 490 5.04 -3.61 -15.15
CA HIS A 490 3.62 -3.31 -14.96
C HIS A 490 2.83 -3.96 -16.11
N TYR A 491 2.12 -5.05 -15.83
CA TYR A 491 1.42 -5.81 -16.87
C TYR A 491 -0.09 -5.58 -16.83
N TRP A 492 -0.51 -4.63 -17.65
CA TRP A 492 -1.88 -4.12 -17.67
C TRP A 492 -2.75 -4.62 -18.82
N SER A 493 -2.22 -5.39 -19.77
CA SER A 493 -2.97 -5.84 -20.95
C SER A 493 -4.24 -6.64 -20.62
N VAL A 494 -4.27 -7.38 -19.51
CA VAL A 494 -5.50 -8.10 -19.09
C VAL A 494 -6.64 -7.14 -18.77
N TRP A 495 -6.35 -6.05 -18.06
CA TRP A 495 -7.35 -5.05 -17.71
C TRP A 495 -7.51 -3.98 -18.79
N HIS A 496 -6.50 -3.12 -19.02
CA HIS A 496 -6.62 -1.95 -19.89
C HIS A 496 -6.84 -2.30 -21.37
N GLU A 497 -6.23 -3.39 -21.86
CA GLU A 497 -6.45 -3.89 -23.23
C GLU A 497 -7.52 -4.99 -23.31
N ASN A 498 -8.21 -5.27 -22.20
CA ASN A 498 -9.31 -6.20 -22.11
C ASN A 498 -8.97 -7.61 -22.65
N LYS A 499 -7.77 -8.12 -22.37
CA LYS A 499 -7.33 -9.47 -22.77
C LYS A 499 -7.91 -10.58 -21.88
N SER A 500 -7.72 -11.84 -22.26
CA SER A 500 -8.10 -12.99 -21.44
C SER A 500 -7.16 -13.15 -20.23
N PHE A 501 -7.60 -13.88 -19.18
CA PHE A 501 -6.76 -14.19 -18.03
C PHE A 501 -5.55 -15.04 -18.42
N ASP A 502 -5.73 -15.93 -19.41
CA ASP A 502 -4.63 -16.73 -19.96
C ASP A 502 -3.51 -15.88 -20.55
N ASN A 503 -3.78 -14.60 -20.87
CA ASN A 503 -2.76 -13.69 -21.38
C ASN A 503 -1.64 -13.43 -20.36
N TYR A 504 -1.92 -13.52 -19.06
CA TYR A 504 -0.87 -13.51 -18.02
C TYR A 504 0.19 -14.62 -18.22
N ARG A 505 -0.19 -15.76 -18.82
CA ARG A 505 0.74 -16.86 -19.11
C ARG A 505 1.58 -16.64 -20.38
N THR A 506 1.33 -15.55 -21.11
CA THR A 506 2.11 -15.20 -22.31
C THR A 506 3.36 -14.38 -21.99
N VAL A 507 3.46 -13.84 -20.77
CA VAL A 507 4.58 -13.04 -20.28
C VAL A 507 5.27 -13.73 -19.11
N ARG A 508 6.59 -13.61 -19.05
CA ARG A 508 7.46 -14.20 -18.02
C ARG A 508 8.29 -13.08 -17.38
N PRO A 509 7.70 -12.23 -16.53
CA PRO A 509 8.40 -11.11 -15.90
C PRO A 509 9.54 -11.59 -14.99
N ARG A 510 10.57 -10.76 -14.82
CA ARG A 510 11.61 -10.99 -13.79
C ARG A 510 11.06 -10.63 -12.41
N PHE A 511 10.29 -9.56 -12.35
CA PHE A 511 9.46 -9.16 -11.23
C PHE A 511 8.25 -8.41 -11.77
N CYS A 512 7.03 -8.71 -11.30
CA CYS A 512 5.85 -7.95 -11.68
C CYS A 512 5.40 -7.08 -10.49
N SER A 513 5.67 -5.78 -10.59
CA SER A 513 5.41 -4.76 -9.55
C SER A 513 3.99 -4.20 -9.61
N GLU A 514 3.33 -4.29 -10.77
CA GLU A 514 1.88 -4.04 -10.88
C GLU A 514 1.20 -4.95 -11.92
N PHE A 515 0.02 -5.42 -11.55
CA PHE A 515 -0.95 -6.08 -12.41
C PHE A 515 -2.25 -6.21 -11.61
N GLY A 516 -3.40 -6.03 -12.24
CA GLY A 516 -4.66 -6.00 -11.50
C GLY A 516 -5.87 -6.37 -12.35
N PHE A 517 -6.96 -6.68 -11.65
CA PHE A 517 -8.31 -6.75 -12.22
C PHE A 517 -9.31 -6.11 -11.24
N GLN A 518 -10.23 -5.24 -11.69
CA GLN A 518 -11.18 -4.62 -10.78
C GLN A 518 -12.32 -5.55 -10.37
N SER A 519 -12.85 -5.31 -9.18
CA SER A 519 -14.15 -5.81 -8.73
C SER A 519 -14.94 -4.71 -8.03
N TYR A 520 -16.22 -4.98 -7.80
CA TYR A 520 -17.02 -4.14 -6.92
C TYR A 520 -16.70 -4.39 -5.45
N THR A 521 -16.84 -3.36 -4.62
CA THR A 521 -16.82 -3.50 -3.16
C THR A 521 -17.99 -4.34 -2.67
N SER A 522 -17.90 -4.93 -1.48
CA SER A 522 -18.95 -5.79 -0.94
C SER A 522 -20.27 -5.05 -0.68
N MET A 523 -21.38 -5.81 -0.70
CA MET A 523 -22.73 -5.26 -0.47
C MET A 523 -22.88 -4.48 0.84
N PRO A 524 -22.27 -4.87 1.99
CA PRO A 524 -22.30 -4.07 3.21
C PRO A 524 -21.70 -2.67 3.03
N VAL A 525 -20.57 -2.56 2.31
CA VAL A 525 -19.92 -1.28 2.03
C VAL A 525 -20.76 -0.43 1.08
N MET A 526 -21.36 -1.03 0.06
CA MET A 526 -22.26 -0.33 -0.86
C MET A 526 -23.45 0.33 -0.19
N LYS A 527 -24.02 -0.33 0.82
CA LYS A 527 -25.16 0.20 1.58
C LYS A 527 -24.79 1.44 2.40
N THR A 528 -23.50 1.78 2.55
CA THR A 528 -23.07 3.00 3.24
C THR A 528 -23.15 4.24 2.35
N PHE A 529 -23.09 4.09 1.02
CA PHE A 529 -23.10 5.20 0.08
C PHE A 529 -24.25 5.20 -0.93
N ALA A 530 -24.96 4.07 -1.10
CA ALA A 530 -26.00 3.91 -2.13
C ALA A 530 -27.33 3.39 -1.56
N GLU A 531 -28.45 3.83 -2.13
CA GLU A 531 -29.77 3.30 -1.82
C GLU A 531 -30.12 2.10 -2.72
N ARG A 532 -31.20 1.38 -2.38
CA ARG A 532 -31.66 0.22 -3.18
C ARG A 532 -31.91 0.56 -4.65
N LYS A 533 -32.39 1.76 -4.97
CA LYS A 533 -32.64 2.21 -6.34
C LYS A 533 -31.35 2.37 -7.17
N ASP A 534 -30.23 2.52 -6.49
CA ASP A 534 -28.92 2.76 -7.08
C ASP A 534 -28.15 1.45 -7.36
N MET A 535 -28.68 0.30 -6.91
CA MET A 535 -28.09 -1.03 -7.05
C MET A 535 -28.22 -1.56 -8.49
N ASN A 536 -27.59 -0.85 -9.41
CA ASN A 536 -27.51 -1.11 -10.84
C ASN A 536 -26.16 -0.57 -11.32
N ILE A 537 -25.41 -1.37 -12.09
CA ILE A 537 -24.06 -1.03 -12.52
C ILE A 537 -23.98 0.26 -13.36
N ALA A 538 -25.09 0.66 -14.00
CA ALA A 538 -25.20 1.87 -14.81
C ALA A 538 -25.92 3.01 -14.06
N SER A 539 -26.18 2.86 -12.76
CA SER A 539 -26.79 3.93 -11.98
C SER A 539 -25.80 5.09 -11.83
N PRO A 540 -26.26 6.35 -11.78
CA PRO A 540 -25.36 7.49 -11.62
C PRO A 540 -24.51 7.44 -10.34
N VAL A 541 -24.97 6.77 -9.28
CA VAL A 541 -24.22 6.60 -8.03
C VAL A 541 -23.10 5.57 -8.22
N MET A 542 -23.38 4.42 -8.85
CA MET A 542 -22.37 3.40 -9.12
C MET A 542 -21.32 3.89 -10.12
N GLU A 543 -21.74 4.63 -11.16
CA GLU A 543 -20.82 5.31 -12.08
C GLU A 543 -19.95 6.36 -11.36
N SER A 544 -20.47 7.06 -10.35
CA SER A 544 -19.65 7.99 -9.55
C SER A 544 -18.61 7.29 -8.69
N HIS A 545 -18.85 6.02 -8.32
CA HIS A 545 -17.98 5.16 -7.52
C HIS A 545 -17.20 4.15 -8.40
N GLN A 546 -17.14 4.41 -9.72
CA GLN A 546 -16.25 3.76 -10.68
C GLN A 546 -15.38 4.87 -11.30
N LYS A 547 -14.09 4.88 -10.97
CA LYS A 547 -13.18 5.95 -11.36
C LYS A 547 -12.30 5.60 -12.55
N ASN A 548 -12.28 4.34 -12.97
CA ASN A 548 -11.59 3.91 -14.17
C ASN A 548 -12.55 3.93 -15.36
N ASP A 549 -12.25 4.77 -16.36
CA ASP A 549 -13.06 4.90 -17.57
C ASP A 549 -13.29 3.53 -18.23
N GLY A 550 -14.57 3.14 -18.36
CA GLY A 550 -14.98 1.84 -18.92
C GLY A 550 -14.88 0.65 -17.96
N GLY A 551 -14.57 0.86 -16.67
CA GLY A 551 -14.40 -0.23 -15.69
C GLY A 551 -15.63 -1.14 -15.57
N ASN A 552 -16.83 -0.55 -15.51
CA ASN A 552 -18.09 -1.32 -15.47
C ASN A 552 -18.28 -2.20 -16.72
N GLU A 553 -17.99 -1.67 -17.90
CA GLU A 553 -18.06 -2.42 -19.16
C GLU A 553 -17.06 -3.57 -19.18
N ARG A 554 -15.81 -3.35 -18.72
CA ARG A 554 -14.77 -4.40 -18.69
C ARG A 554 -15.13 -5.53 -17.72
N ILE A 555 -15.65 -5.21 -16.53
CA ILE A 555 -16.11 -6.23 -15.57
C ILE A 555 -17.21 -7.08 -16.21
N ALA A 556 -18.27 -6.44 -16.73
CA ALA A 556 -19.41 -7.13 -17.32
C ALA A 556 -19.04 -7.91 -18.60
N GLY A 557 -18.24 -7.30 -19.49
CA GLY A 557 -17.75 -7.90 -20.73
C GLY A 557 -16.89 -9.13 -20.47
N THR A 558 -16.09 -9.12 -19.40
CA THR A 558 -15.31 -10.28 -18.98
C THR A 558 -16.19 -11.39 -18.42
N MET A 559 -17.28 -11.07 -17.71
CA MET A 559 -18.23 -12.08 -17.25
C MET A 559 -18.82 -12.86 -18.43
N PHE A 560 -19.19 -12.20 -19.54
CA PHE A 560 -19.67 -12.91 -20.74
C PHE A 560 -18.64 -13.87 -21.36
N ARG A 561 -17.34 -13.69 -21.10
CA ARG A 561 -16.29 -14.61 -21.58
C ARG A 561 -16.26 -15.88 -20.75
N TYR A 562 -16.30 -15.76 -19.42
CA TYR A 562 -16.02 -16.87 -18.51
C TYR A 562 -17.24 -17.45 -17.80
N PHE A 563 -18.30 -16.68 -17.58
CA PHE A 563 -19.43 -17.01 -16.71
C PHE A 563 -20.79 -16.81 -17.39
N ARG A 564 -21.86 -17.37 -16.81
CA ARG A 564 -23.23 -16.95 -17.17
C ARG A 564 -23.54 -15.66 -16.41
N PHE A 565 -24.33 -14.78 -17.03
CA PHE A 565 -24.62 -13.48 -16.44
C PHE A 565 -25.38 -13.64 -15.12
N PRO A 566 -25.03 -12.90 -14.05
CA PRO A 566 -25.64 -13.04 -12.73
C PRO A 566 -27.12 -12.62 -12.75
N LYS A 567 -27.92 -13.26 -11.89
CA LYS A 567 -29.39 -13.07 -11.86
C LYS A 567 -29.84 -11.73 -11.27
N ASP A 568 -29.02 -11.14 -10.41
CA ASP A 568 -29.29 -9.88 -9.71
C ASP A 568 -27.98 -9.14 -9.35
N PHE A 569 -28.11 -7.94 -8.79
CA PHE A 569 -26.97 -7.08 -8.45
C PHE A 569 -26.04 -7.67 -7.37
N PRO A 570 -26.54 -8.24 -6.25
CA PRO A 570 -25.67 -8.94 -5.29
C PRO A 570 -24.88 -10.09 -5.93
N SER A 571 -25.52 -10.88 -6.80
CA SER A 571 -24.85 -11.94 -7.56
C SER A 571 -23.77 -11.38 -8.50
N PHE A 572 -23.99 -10.19 -9.07
CA PHE A 572 -22.99 -9.47 -9.87
C PHE A 572 -21.80 -9.05 -9.02
N VAL A 573 -22.02 -8.50 -7.82
CA VAL A 573 -20.95 -8.12 -6.89
C VAL A 573 -20.10 -9.34 -6.53
N TYR A 574 -20.73 -10.43 -6.07
CA TYR A 574 -20.05 -11.70 -5.77
C TYR A 574 -19.21 -12.18 -6.96
N LEU A 575 -19.82 -12.28 -8.13
CA LEU A 575 -19.14 -12.83 -9.30
C LEU A 575 -18.00 -11.91 -9.78
N SER A 576 -18.10 -10.60 -9.60
CA SER A 576 -17.02 -9.65 -9.91
C SER A 576 -15.78 -9.90 -9.03
N GLN A 577 -15.97 -10.23 -7.75
CA GLN A 577 -14.87 -10.54 -6.83
C GLN A 577 -14.25 -11.92 -7.10
N ILE A 578 -15.06 -12.92 -7.47
CA ILE A 578 -14.54 -14.23 -7.92
C ILE A 578 -13.74 -14.07 -9.21
N GLN A 579 -14.25 -13.30 -10.17
CA GLN A 579 -13.57 -13.02 -11.43
C GLN A 579 -12.21 -12.34 -11.19
N GLN A 580 -12.16 -11.33 -10.32
CA GLN A 580 -10.93 -10.69 -9.88
C GLN A 580 -9.95 -11.71 -9.28
N GLY A 581 -10.40 -12.53 -8.32
CA GLY A 581 -9.56 -13.53 -7.67
C GLY A 581 -8.97 -14.55 -8.65
N LEU A 582 -9.76 -14.99 -9.64
CA LEU A 582 -9.30 -15.92 -10.68
C LEU A 582 -8.28 -15.28 -11.64
N ALA A 583 -8.44 -14.01 -11.98
CA ALA A 583 -7.49 -13.28 -12.80
C ALA A 583 -6.12 -13.20 -12.11
N ILE A 584 -6.08 -12.76 -10.85
CA ILE A 584 -4.84 -12.62 -10.09
C ILE A 584 -4.21 -13.98 -9.77
N ARG A 585 -5.02 -14.98 -9.40
CA ARG A 585 -4.56 -16.36 -9.21
C ARG A 585 -3.83 -16.88 -10.46
N THR A 586 -4.41 -16.65 -11.64
CA THR A 586 -3.84 -17.11 -12.92
C THR A 586 -2.44 -16.56 -13.15
N ALA A 587 -2.23 -15.27 -12.86
CA ALA A 587 -0.93 -14.62 -12.99
C ALA A 587 0.07 -15.15 -11.95
N VAL A 588 -0.32 -15.12 -10.67
CA VAL A 588 0.58 -15.44 -9.55
C VAL A 588 1.01 -16.90 -9.58
N GLU A 589 0.09 -17.84 -9.79
CA GLU A 589 0.43 -19.27 -9.81
C GLU A 589 1.42 -19.57 -10.93
N TYR A 590 1.21 -19.01 -12.12
CA TYR A 590 2.14 -19.16 -13.23
C TYR A 590 3.49 -18.52 -12.92
N TRP A 591 3.53 -17.25 -12.51
CA TRP A 591 4.79 -16.56 -12.27
C TRP A 591 5.60 -17.12 -11.09
N ARG A 592 4.94 -17.58 -10.02
CA ARG A 592 5.61 -18.31 -8.93
C ARG A 592 6.22 -19.63 -9.41
N SER A 593 5.56 -20.33 -10.35
CA SER A 593 6.11 -21.56 -10.95
C SER A 593 7.38 -21.34 -11.78
N LEU A 594 7.67 -20.09 -12.17
CA LEU A 594 8.84 -19.74 -12.97
C LEU A 594 10.11 -19.52 -12.13
N LYS A 595 10.06 -19.63 -10.80
CA LYS A 595 11.23 -19.39 -9.94
C LYS A 595 12.45 -20.23 -10.40
N PRO A 596 13.67 -19.65 -10.52
CA PRO A 596 14.08 -18.29 -10.11
C PRO A 596 14.03 -17.24 -11.24
N HIS A 597 13.35 -17.51 -12.35
CA HIS A 597 13.20 -16.54 -13.45
C HIS A 597 12.40 -15.31 -13.00
N CYS A 598 11.22 -15.55 -12.41
CA CYS A 598 10.40 -14.54 -11.76
C CYS A 598 10.61 -14.62 -10.24
N MET A 599 10.83 -13.48 -9.60
CA MET A 599 11.15 -13.39 -8.17
C MET A 599 10.24 -12.44 -7.38
N GLY A 600 9.15 -11.97 -7.97
CA GLY A 600 8.13 -11.26 -7.21
C GLY A 600 6.87 -10.90 -7.98
N THR A 601 5.78 -10.79 -7.22
CA THR A 601 4.45 -10.42 -7.70
C THR A 601 3.79 -9.51 -6.68
N LEU A 602 3.65 -8.22 -7.03
CA LEU A 602 2.91 -7.23 -6.26
C LEU A 602 1.67 -6.84 -7.07
N TYR A 603 0.50 -7.37 -6.69
CA TYR A 603 -0.71 -7.04 -7.43
C TYR A 603 -1.17 -5.61 -7.10
N TRP A 604 -1.82 -4.98 -8.08
CA TRP A 604 -2.58 -3.75 -7.88
C TRP A 604 -4.02 -4.13 -7.54
N GLN A 605 -4.57 -3.80 -6.37
CA GLN A 605 -3.95 -3.10 -5.22
C GLN A 605 -4.42 -3.72 -3.90
N LEU A 606 -3.81 -3.39 -2.76
CA LEU A 606 -4.18 -3.99 -1.46
C LEU A 606 -5.51 -3.45 -0.92
N ASN A 607 -5.58 -2.12 -0.75
CA ASN A 607 -6.62 -1.41 0.01
C ASN A 607 -7.30 -0.31 -0.82
N ASP A 608 -8.33 0.32 -0.25
CA ASP A 608 -9.06 1.47 -0.82
C ASP A 608 -8.98 2.68 0.12
N THR A 609 -9.03 3.90 -0.46
CA THR A 609 -9.13 5.18 0.27
C THR A 609 -10.55 5.59 0.61
N TRP A 610 -11.56 5.02 -0.04
CA TRP A 610 -12.97 5.36 0.10
C TRP A 610 -13.84 4.24 -0.48
N PRO A 611 -15.16 4.18 -0.22
CA PRO A 611 -16.02 3.18 -0.84
C PRO A 611 -16.01 3.31 -2.36
N VAL A 612 -15.52 2.30 -3.09
CA VAL A 612 -15.33 2.40 -4.55
C VAL A 612 -15.25 1.02 -5.21
N ALA A 613 -15.55 0.93 -6.51
CA ALA A 613 -15.13 -0.20 -7.34
C ALA A 613 -13.67 0.02 -7.78
N SER A 614 -12.79 -0.91 -7.42
CA SER A 614 -11.34 -0.80 -7.65
C SER A 614 -10.69 -2.17 -7.78
N TRP A 615 -9.37 -2.18 -7.89
CA TRP A 615 -8.55 -3.39 -7.89
C TRP A 615 -8.21 -3.90 -6.49
N SER A 616 -8.74 -3.28 -5.44
CA SER A 616 -8.41 -3.67 -4.06
C SER A 616 -8.84 -5.11 -3.78
N SER A 617 -8.08 -5.82 -2.95
CA SER A 617 -8.51 -7.09 -2.37
C SER A 617 -9.17 -6.92 -0.99
N LEU A 618 -8.91 -5.79 -0.33
CA LEU A 618 -9.60 -5.35 0.88
C LEU A 618 -10.56 -4.21 0.52
N ASP A 619 -11.82 -4.32 0.93
CA ASP A 619 -12.77 -3.22 0.86
C ASP A 619 -12.32 -2.01 1.69
N TYR A 620 -12.85 -0.83 1.40
CA TYR A 620 -12.80 0.30 2.34
C TYR A 620 -13.36 -0.12 3.71
N GLY A 621 -12.60 0.14 4.78
CA GLY A 621 -12.87 -0.36 6.12
C GLY A 621 -12.26 -1.74 6.43
N GLY A 622 -11.53 -2.35 5.49
CA GLY A 622 -10.66 -3.51 5.73
C GLY A 622 -11.31 -4.89 5.65
N SER A 623 -12.59 -4.99 5.26
CA SER A 623 -13.24 -6.28 5.04
C SER A 623 -12.61 -7.00 3.84
N TRP A 624 -12.48 -8.32 3.91
CA TRP A 624 -11.86 -9.11 2.85
C TRP A 624 -12.86 -9.33 1.71
N LYS A 625 -12.50 -8.90 0.49
CA LYS A 625 -13.16 -9.38 -0.72
C LYS A 625 -12.85 -10.86 -0.93
N ALA A 626 -13.63 -11.55 -1.77
CA ALA A 626 -13.38 -12.95 -2.11
C ALA A 626 -11.94 -13.20 -2.59
N MET A 627 -11.38 -12.25 -3.34
CA MET A 627 -10.00 -12.27 -3.79
C MET A 627 -8.99 -12.47 -2.65
N HIS A 628 -9.15 -11.81 -1.49
CA HIS A 628 -8.14 -11.85 -0.43
C HIS A 628 -8.01 -13.25 0.21
N TYR A 629 -9.12 -14.00 0.27
CA TYR A 629 -9.10 -15.41 0.67
C TYR A 629 -8.35 -16.28 -0.35
N MET A 630 -8.53 -16.00 -1.64
CA MET A 630 -7.79 -16.68 -2.71
C MET A 630 -6.29 -16.32 -2.67
N VAL A 631 -5.97 -15.05 -2.39
CA VAL A 631 -4.59 -14.56 -2.21
C VAL A 631 -3.86 -15.35 -1.15
N ARG A 632 -4.48 -15.52 0.02
CA ARG A 632 -3.90 -16.32 1.11
C ARG A 632 -3.48 -17.71 0.66
N ARG A 633 -4.26 -18.36 -0.20
CA ARG A 633 -3.98 -19.71 -0.73
C ARG A 633 -2.85 -19.69 -1.74
N PHE A 634 -2.92 -18.83 -2.76
CA PHE A 634 -1.90 -18.81 -3.81
C PHE A 634 -0.59 -18.13 -3.41
N PHE A 635 -0.54 -17.44 -2.25
CA PHE A 635 0.69 -16.95 -1.62
C PHE A 635 1.22 -17.85 -0.51
N GLN A 636 0.58 -18.99 -0.23
CA GLN A 636 1.09 -19.93 0.76
C GLN A 636 2.56 -20.31 0.47
N PRO A 637 3.46 -20.38 1.47
CA PRO A 637 4.89 -20.62 1.25
C PRO A 637 5.18 -21.93 0.53
N VAL A 638 4.40 -22.98 0.81
CA VAL A 638 4.39 -24.22 0.03
C VAL A 638 3.03 -24.36 -0.63
N ALA A 639 3.02 -24.43 -1.96
CA ALA A 639 1.81 -24.53 -2.77
C ALA A 639 1.99 -25.50 -3.94
N VAL A 640 0.91 -26.14 -4.36
CA VAL A 640 0.85 -26.92 -5.60
C VAL A 640 -0.21 -26.33 -6.52
N THR A 641 0.18 -26.03 -7.75
CA THR A 641 -0.65 -25.31 -8.73
C THR A 641 -0.74 -26.09 -10.03
N ALA A 642 -1.91 -26.04 -10.68
CA ALA A 642 -2.14 -26.65 -11.98
C ALA A 642 -1.95 -25.62 -13.10
N ILE A 643 -0.91 -25.80 -13.90
CA ILE A 643 -0.49 -24.87 -14.96
C ILE A 643 -0.70 -25.52 -16.32
N PRO A 644 -1.67 -25.05 -17.14
CA PRO A 644 -1.82 -25.49 -18.51
C PRO A 644 -0.60 -25.12 -19.36
N SER A 645 -0.20 -25.99 -20.29
CA SER A 645 0.78 -25.68 -21.32
C SER A 645 0.23 -24.62 -22.28
N LYS A 646 1.14 -23.96 -23.02
CA LYS A 646 0.79 -22.88 -23.94
C LYS A 646 -0.20 -23.31 -25.04
N ASP A 647 -0.11 -24.55 -25.49
CA ASP A 647 -1.00 -25.18 -26.46
C ASP A 647 -2.28 -25.78 -25.83
N GLY A 648 -2.37 -25.80 -24.49
CA GLY A 648 -3.46 -26.42 -23.75
C GLY A 648 -3.47 -27.95 -23.77
N GLU A 649 -2.45 -28.60 -24.35
CA GLU A 649 -2.41 -30.07 -24.49
C GLU A 649 -2.13 -30.78 -23.16
N THR A 650 -1.43 -30.12 -22.24
CA THR A 650 -1.06 -30.70 -20.94
C THR A 650 -1.37 -29.76 -19.78
N ILE A 651 -1.58 -30.33 -18.61
CA ILE A 651 -1.72 -29.61 -17.34
C ILE A 651 -0.60 -30.11 -16.42
N GLY A 652 0.35 -29.24 -16.11
CA GLY A 652 1.46 -29.52 -15.21
C GLY A 652 1.15 -29.15 -13.78
N PHE A 653 1.40 -30.05 -12.83
CA PHE A 653 1.34 -29.75 -11.40
C PHE A 653 2.70 -29.26 -10.90
N SER A 654 2.83 -27.96 -10.68
CA SER A 654 4.05 -27.35 -10.17
C SER A 654 3.98 -27.18 -8.66
N VAL A 655 5.01 -27.65 -7.96
CA VAL A 655 5.26 -27.37 -6.55
C VAL A 655 6.07 -26.08 -6.46
N VAL A 656 5.70 -25.19 -5.55
CA VAL A 656 6.49 -24.02 -5.14
C VAL A 656 6.85 -24.17 -3.67
N ASN A 657 8.12 -23.93 -3.33
CA ASN A 657 8.63 -23.90 -1.97
C ASN A 657 9.41 -22.60 -1.73
N ASP A 658 8.87 -21.72 -0.87
CA ASP A 658 9.50 -20.46 -0.42
C ASP A 658 10.19 -20.61 0.95
N THR A 659 10.29 -21.83 1.48
CA THR A 659 10.88 -22.09 2.79
C THR A 659 12.38 -22.38 2.70
N ALA A 660 13.08 -22.26 3.83
CA ALA A 660 14.52 -22.50 3.93
C ALA A 660 14.90 -23.99 3.85
N GLU A 661 13.92 -24.87 3.94
CA GLU A 661 14.10 -26.31 4.03
C GLU A 661 13.45 -27.02 2.84
N ALA A 662 13.97 -28.18 2.46
CA ALA A 662 13.31 -29.03 1.50
C ALA A 662 12.01 -29.61 2.07
N VAL A 663 10.99 -29.79 1.23
CA VAL A 663 9.72 -30.40 1.62
C VAL A 663 9.40 -31.60 0.75
N SER A 664 8.82 -32.65 1.32
CA SER A 664 8.13 -33.66 0.52
C SER A 664 6.66 -33.31 0.37
N ILE A 665 6.09 -33.62 -0.79
CA ILE A 665 4.71 -33.34 -1.17
C ILE A 665 4.04 -34.66 -1.50
N ARG A 666 2.86 -34.87 -0.92
CA ARG A 666 1.89 -35.85 -1.41
C ARG A 666 0.75 -35.09 -2.07
N LEU A 667 0.49 -35.39 -3.34
CA LEU A 667 -0.60 -34.81 -4.14
C LEU A 667 -1.58 -35.91 -4.50
N ASP A 668 -2.85 -35.69 -4.19
CA ASP A 668 -3.96 -36.56 -4.58
C ASP A 668 -4.88 -35.77 -5.54
N THR A 669 -5.26 -36.38 -6.66
CA THR A 669 -6.13 -35.76 -7.68
C THR A 669 -7.39 -36.58 -7.93
N TRP A 670 -8.48 -35.91 -8.28
CA TRP A 670 -9.78 -36.50 -8.57
C TRP A 670 -10.39 -35.87 -9.84
N LEU A 671 -11.10 -36.69 -10.59
CA LEU A 671 -12.10 -36.20 -11.55
C LEU A 671 -13.41 -35.99 -10.79
N VAL A 672 -14.00 -34.81 -10.95
CA VAL A 672 -15.25 -34.44 -10.30
C VAL A 672 -16.30 -34.18 -11.39
N SER A 673 -17.40 -34.94 -11.36
CA SER A 673 -18.51 -34.72 -12.28
C SER A 673 -19.22 -33.39 -11.98
N LEU A 674 -20.05 -32.90 -12.92
CA LEU A 674 -20.90 -31.72 -12.68
C LEU A 674 -21.94 -31.92 -11.55
N SER A 675 -22.23 -33.18 -11.19
CA SER A 675 -23.05 -33.51 -10.01
C SER A 675 -22.25 -33.55 -8.70
N GLY A 676 -20.93 -33.36 -8.75
CA GLY A 676 -20.04 -33.33 -7.59
C GLY A 676 -19.49 -34.69 -7.16
N GLU A 677 -19.71 -35.76 -7.93
CA GLU A 677 -19.18 -37.09 -7.60
C GLU A 677 -17.67 -37.13 -7.85
N ARG A 678 -16.90 -37.59 -6.85
CA ARG A 678 -15.44 -37.71 -6.92
C ARG A 678 -15.02 -39.10 -7.36
N ARG A 679 -14.20 -39.16 -8.40
CA ARG A 679 -13.46 -40.37 -8.79
C ARG A 679 -11.97 -40.13 -8.66
N PRO A 680 -11.22 -40.92 -7.87
CA PRO A 680 -9.76 -40.84 -7.83
C PRO A 680 -9.16 -40.95 -9.23
N TYR A 681 -8.20 -40.09 -9.54
CA TYR A 681 -7.56 -40.04 -10.85
C TYR A 681 -6.11 -40.49 -10.76
N ARG A 682 -5.27 -39.68 -10.12
CA ARG A 682 -3.84 -39.94 -9.95
C ARG A 682 -3.36 -39.41 -8.61
N SER A 683 -2.41 -40.11 -8.00
CA SER A 683 -1.64 -39.60 -6.87
C SER A 683 -0.18 -39.53 -7.26
N ALA A 684 0.54 -38.57 -6.69
CA ALA A 684 1.99 -38.47 -6.83
C ALA A 684 2.63 -38.02 -5.53
N GLU A 685 3.87 -38.45 -5.36
CA GLU A 685 4.75 -37.99 -4.29
C GLU A 685 6.02 -37.43 -4.91
N GLY A 686 6.57 -36.40 -4.30
CA GLY A 686 7.83 -35.79 -4.73
C GLY A 686 8.44 -34.95 -3.63
N ALA A 687 9.61 -34.38 -3.91
CA ALA A 687 10.24 -33.42 -3.03
C ALA A 687 10.52 -32.13 -3.81
N CYS A 688 10.50 -31.00 -3.13
CA CYS A 688 10.90 -29.72 -3.67
C CYS A 688 11.98 -29.12 -2.77
N GLY A 689 13.10 -28.74 -3.38
CA GLY A 689 14.20 -28.08 -2.67
C GLY A 689 13.78 -26.72 -2.08
N PRO A 690 14.60 -26.13 -1.19
CA PRO A 690 14.34 -24.81 -0.64
C PRO A 690 14.36 -23.73 -1.73
N ASP A 691 13.54 -22.70 -1.56
CA ASP A 691 13.48 -21.52 -2.44
C ASP A 691 13.40 -21.86 -3.95
N LYS A 692 12.55 -22.83 -4.32
CA LYS A 692 12.43 -23.36 -5.69
C LYS A 692 10.99 -23.56 -6.15
N ALA A 693 10.83 -23.71 -7.46
CA ALA A 693 9.63 -24.26 -8.09
C ALA A 693 10.03 -25.46 -8.96
N GLU A 694 9.31 -26.57 -8.84
CA GLU A 694 9.61 -27.83 -9.54
C GLU A 694 8.32 -28.50 -10.04
N MET A 695 8.37 -29.02 -11.26
CA MET A 695 7.26 -29.77 -11.85
C MET A 695 7.19 -31.17 -11.23
N LEU A 696 6.03 -31.54 -10.68
CA LEU A 696 5.82 -32.87 -10.09
C LEU A 696 5.46 -33.90 -11.16
N PHE A 697 4.42 -33.62 -11.95
CA PHE A 697 4.04 -34.38 -13.13
C PHE A 697 3.10 -33.56 -14.02
N SER A 698 2.87 -34.03 -15.25
CA SER A 698 1.84 -33.51 -16.13
C SER A 698 0.81 -34.57 -16.50
N VAL A 699 -0.39 -34.14 -16.85
CA VAL A 699 -1.47 -34.95 -17.42
C VAL A 699 -1.85 -34.37 -18.78
N PHE A 700 -2.32 -35.22 -19.70
CA PHE A 700 -2.85 -34.72 -20.97
C PHE A 700 -4.28 -34.24 -20.77
N ALA A 701 -4.60 -33.06 -21.32
CA ALA A 701 -5.96 -32.53 -21.28
C ALA A 701 -6.94 -33.47 -22.00
N ALA A 702 -6.49 -34.16 -23.05
CA ALA A 702 -7.27 -35.16 -23.77
C ALA A 702 -7.62 -36.42 -22.95
N ASP A 703 -6.92 -36.67 -21.83
CA ASP A 703 -7.23 -37.79 -20.93
C ASP A 703 -8.34 -37.43 -19.92
N LEU A 704 -8.74 -36.17 -19.83
CA LEU A 704 -9.81 -35.71 -18.96
C LEU A 704 -11.16 -35.88 -19.67
N PRO A 705 -12.11 -36.63 -19.10
CA PRO A 705 -13.44 -36.77 -19.68
C PRO A 705 -14.15 -35.42 -19.83
N GLU A 706 -14.96 -35.28 -20.89
CA GLU A 706 -15.94 -34.20 -21.00
C GLU A 706 -16.82 -34.15 -19.75
N ASP A 707 -17.30 -32.95 -19.39
CA ASP A 707 -18.15 -32.71 -18.21
C ASP A 707 -17.55 -33.14 -16.86
N THR A 708 -16.21 -33.14 -16.76
CA THR A 708 -15.50 -33.32 -15.49
C THR A 708 -14.51 -32.19 -15.22
N LEU A 709 -14.30 -31.92 -13.94
CA LEU A 709 -13.29 -30.99 -13.44
C LEU A 709 -12.16 -31.77 -12.78
N LEU A 710 -10.93 -31.28 -12.93
CA LEU A 710 -9.76 -31.86 -12.27
C LEU A 710 -9.55 -31.17 -10.92
N PHE A 711 -9.80 -31.88 -9.82
CA PHE A 711 -9.55 -31.41 -8.46
C PHE A 711 -8.25 -31.99 -7.91
N TRP A 712 -7.63 -31.28 -6.98
CA TRP A 712 -6.48 -31.78 -6.24
C TRP A 712 -6.47 -31.31 -4.79
N SER A 713 -5.74 -32.04 -3.96
CA SER A 713 -5.30 -31.58 -2.66
C SER A 713 -3.88 -32.09 -2.40
N PHE A 714 -3.09 -31.31 -1.68
CA PHE A 714 -1.75 -31.72 -1.27
C PHE A 714 -1.53 -31.59 0.23
N GLU A 715 -0.60 -32.39 0.72
CA GLU A 715 -0.02 -32.27 2.05
C GLU A 715 1.50 -32.28 1.94
N ALA A 716 2.14 -31.26 2.53
CA ALA A 716 3.58 -31.14 2.62
C ALA A 716 4.12 -31.69 3.95
N SER A 717 5.38 -32.12 3.99
CA SER A 717 6.04 -32.64 5.20
C SER A 717 6.12 -31.66 6.37
N ASN A 718 5.96 -30.36 6.11
CA ASN A 718 5.91 -29.31 7.13
C ASN A 718 4.48 -29.01 7.63
N GLY A 719 3.48 -29.81 7.20
CA GLY A 719 2.08 -29.69 7.60
C GLY A 719 1.25 -28.70 6.78
N MET A 720 1.85 -27.96 5.84
CA MET A 720 1.11 -27.10 4.92
C MET A 720 0.23 -27.96 4.00
N LYS A 721 -1.02 -27.54 3.83
CA LYS A 721 -2.02 -28.22 3.00
C LYS A 721 -2.64 -27.22 2.04
N GLY A 722 -3.19 -27.71 0.96
CA GLY A 722 -3.94 -26.88 0.03
C GLY A 722 -4.67 -27.73 -0.98
N GLU A 723 -5.48 -27.06 -1.78
CA GLU A 723 -6.41 -27.68 -2.72
C GLU A 723 -6.69 -26.71 -3.86
N GLY A 724 -7.30 -27.23 -4.92
CA GLY A 724 -7.85 -26.42 -5.99
C GLY A 724 -8.47 -27.28 -7.06
N HIS A 725 -8.95 -26.60 -8.10
CA HIS A 725 -9.50 -27.23 -9.28
C HIS A 725 -9.07 -26.52 -10.57
N HIS A 726 -9.07 -27.32 -11.63
CA HIS A 726 -8.85 -26.90 -12.99
C HIS A 726 -10.07 -27.27 -13.84
N VAL A 727 -10.48 -26.34 -14.71
CA VAL A 727 -11.54 -26.53 -15.68
C VAL A 727 -10.92 -26.34 -17.06
N SER A 728 -11.12 -27.33 -17.95
CA SER A 728 -10.58 -27.29 -19.33
C SER A 728 -11.40 -26.39 -20.27
N VAL A 729 -12.57 -25.94 -19.82
CA VAL A 729 -13.46 -25.00 -20.51
C VAL A 729 -13.76 -23.80 -19.62
N ASN A 730 -14.39 -22.77 -20.18
CA ASN A 730 -14.88 -21.65 -19.38
C ASN A 730 -16.07 -22.08 -18.50
N TYR A 731 -16.16 -21.54 -17.29
CA TYR A 731 -17.23 -21.88 -16.32
C TYR A 731 -18.65 -21.78 -16.88
N LYS A 732 -18.91 -20.86 -17.82
CA LYS A 732 -20.23 -20.70 -18.45
C LYS A 732 -20.73 -21.93 -19.22
N ALA A 733 -19.79 -22.77 -19.67
CA ALA A 733 -20.07 -24.00 -20.41
C ALA A 733 -20.41 -25.17 -19.48
N LEU A 734 -20.22 -25.03 -18.17
CA LEU A 734 -20.57 -26.07 -17.21
C LEU A 734 -22.07 -26.03 -16.94
N ASP A 735 -22.77 -27.13 -17.24
CA ASP A 735 -24.16 -27.35 -16.85
C ASP A 735 -24.24 -27.80 -15.38
N LEU A 736 -23.84 -26.89 -14.49
CA LEU A 736 -23.92 -27.10 -13.05
C LEU A 736 -25.38 -27.31 -12.63
N ALA A 737 -25.62 -28.30 -11.77
CA ALA A 737 -26.88 -28.45 -11.05
C ALA A 737 -26.82 -27.69 -9.72
N ALA A 738 -27.97 -27.54 -9.06
CA ALA A 738 -28.02 -27.00 -7.71
C ALA A 738 -27.13 -27.83 -6.77
N SER A 739 -26.24 -27.15 -6.05
CA SER A 739 -25.28 -27.78 -5.13
C SER A 739 -25.94 -28.39 -3.88
N GLY A 740 -27.18 -28.00 -3.57
CA GLY A 740 -27.86 -28.34 -2.32
C GLY A 740 -27.09 -27.84 -1.09
N LEU A 741 -26.39 -26.72 -1.22
CA LEU A 741 -25.59 -26.15 -0.13
C LEU A 741 -26.49 -25.78 1.06
N THR A 742 -26.09 -26.21 2.25
CA THR A 742 -26.76 -25.91 3.52
C THR A 742 -25.75 -25.40 4.53
N LEU A 743 -26.19 -24.51 5.43
CA LEU A 743 -25.38 -24.01 6.53
C LEU A 743 -25.97 -24.46 7.85
N ASP A 744 -25.10 -24.97 8.72
CA ASP A 744 -25.37 -25.16 10.14
C ASP A 744 -24.44 -24.23 10.93
N ALA A 745 -24.97 -23.46 11.88
CA ALA A 745 -24.19 -22.51 12.65
C ALA A 745 -24.42 -22.68 14.15
N ALA A 746 -23.33 -22.72 14.91
CA ALA A 746 -23.36 -22.84 16.35
C ALA A 746 -22.51 -21.72 17.00
N PRO A 747 -23.03 -21.03 18.03
CA PRO A 747 -22.25 -20.07 18.80
C PRO A 747 -21.13 -20.78 19.57
N ARG A 748 -20.04 -20.05 19.81
CA ARG A 748 -18.89 -20.48 20.61
C ARG A 748 -18.81 -19.66 21.90
N ASP A 749 -18.10 -20.19 22.89
CA ASP A 749 -17.90 -19.53 24.19
C ASP A 749 -17.11 -18.21 24.08
N ASP A 750 -16.30 -18.06 23.02
CA ASP A 750 -15.51 -16.86 22.72
C ASP A 750 -16.31 -15.76 21.98
N GLY A 751 -17.60 -15.97 21.74
CA GLY A 751 -18.48 -15.04 21.02
C GLY A 751 -18.39 -15.13 19.49
N ALA A 752 -17.53 -16.02 18.94
CA ALA A 752 -17.52 -16.35 17.52
C ALA A 752 -18.57 -17.43 17.19
N PHE A 753 -18.71 -17.74 15.90
CA PHE A 753 -19.64 -18.74 15.40
C PHE A 753 -18.90 -19.78 14.58
N THR A 754 -19.13 -21.06 14.88
CA THR A 754 -18.71 -22.16 14.02
C THR A 754 -19.79 -22.38 12.97
N VAL A 755 -19.45 -22.18 11.70
CA VAL A 755 -20.36 -22.31 10.55
C VAL A 755 -19.90 -23.47 9.69
N THR A 756 -20.76 -24.47 9.50
CA THR A 756 -20.50 -25.65 8.69
C THR A 756 -21.33 -25.60 7.42
N ALA A 757 -20.66 -25.46 6.28
CA ALA A 757 -21.27 -25.55 4.96
C ALA A 757 -21.20 -27.01 4.46
N SER A 758 -22.33 -27.56 4.01
CA SER A 758 -22.42 -28.94 3.50
C SER A 758 -23.10 -28.96 2.13
N ALA A 759 -22.51 -29.65 1.16
CA ALA A 759 -23.02 -29.74 -0.21
C ALA A 759 -23.46 -31.17 -0.56
N THR A 760 -24.59 -31.31 -1.26
CA THR A 760 -25.03 -32.60 -1.84
C THR A 760 -24.66 -32.74 -3.32
N GLY A 761 -24.23 -31.66 -3.96
CA GLY A 761 -23.69 -31.60 -5.31
C GLY A 761 -22.40 -30.78 -5.37
N LEU A 762 -22.01 -30.33 -6.57
CA LEU A 762 -20.82 -29.50 -6.76
C LEU A 762 -21.13 -28.02 -6.44
N ALA A 763 -20.49 -27.47 -5.42
CA ALA A 763 -20.54 -26.05 -5.07
C ALA A 763 -19.18 -25.40 -5.37
N LEU A 764 -19.11 -24.58 -6.41
CA LEU A 764 -17.88 -23.88 -6.77
C LEU A 764 -17.87 -22.46 -6.22
N HIS A 765 -16.71 -22.02 -5.71
CA HIS A 765 -16.46 -20.67 -5.21
C HIS A 765 -17.45 -20.24 -4.11
N VAL A 766 -17.77 -21.15 -3.18
CA VAL A 766 -18.67 -20.89 -2.04
C VAL A 766 -18.21 -19.66 -1.27
N MET A 767 -19.09 -18.66 -1.22
CA MET A 767 -18.95 -17.47 -0.40
C MET A 767 -19.98 -17.50 0.71
N LEU A 768 -19.52 -17.50 1.96
CA LEU A 768 -20.37 -17.32 3.14
C LEU A 768 -20.46 -15.84 3.49
N GLU A 769 -21.65 -15.39 3.86
CA GLU A 769 -21.93 -14.01 4.20
C GLU A 769 -22.64 -13.91 5.55
N ALA A 770 -22.45 -12.78 6.22
CA ALA A 770 -23.15 -12.42 7.45
C ALA A 770 -23.78 -11.04 7.28
N ASP A 771 -24.93 -10.83 7.91
CA ASP A 771 -25.63 -9.54 7.92
C ASP A 771 -24.99 -8.48 8.83
N VAL A 772 -23.92 -8.84 9.54
CA VAL A 772 -23.15 -7.99 10.45
C VAL A 772 -21.67 -8.04 10.10
N ALA A 773 -20.94 -6.96 10.43
CA ALA A 773 -19.50 -6.89 10.20
C ALA A 773 -18.75 -7.95 11.03
N GLY A 774 -17.73 -8.55 10.43
CA GLY A 774 -16.89 -9.55 11.08
C GLY A 774 -15.92 -10.20 10.10
N ARG A 775 -15.17 -11.20 10.60
CA ARG A 775 -14.10 -11.86 9.85
C ARG A 775 -14.35 -13.36 9.76
N TRP A 776 -14.32 -13.88 8.54
CA TRP A 776 -14.33 -15.32 8.27
C TRP A 776 -12.91 -15.89 8.35
N SER A 777 -12.76 -17.07 8.94
CA SER A 777 -11.49 -17.79 8.98
C SER A 777 -11.10 -18.33 7.60
N ASP A 778 -12.07 -18.65 6.73
CA ASP A 778 -11.88 -19.02 5.33
C ASP A 778 -13.14 -18.75 4.51
N ASN A 779 -12.99 -18.47 3.22
CA ASN A 779 -14.09 -18.18 2.30
C ASN A 779 -13.68 -18.37 0.83
N ALA A 780 -14.59 -18.32 -0.14
CA ALA A 780 -14.31 -18.56 -1.57
C ALA A 780 -13.64 -19.93 -1.81
N PHE A 781 -14.26 -21.00 -1.32
CA PHE A 781 -13.76 -22.39 -1.44
C PHE A 781 -14.73 -23.28 -2.21
N ASP A 782 -14.28 -24.45 -2.63
CA ASP A 782 -15.12 -25.42 -3.35
C ASP A 782 -15.57 -26.56 -2.43
N LEU A 783 -16.73 -27.14 -2.73
CA LEU A 783 -17.24 -28.36 -2.09
C LEU A 783 -17.76 -29.34 -3.13
N THR A 784 -17.44 -30.61 -2.93
CA THR A 784 -17.96 -31.72 -3.73
C THR A 784 -19.16 -32.40 -3.06
N ALA A 785 -19.83 -33.31 -3.76
CA ALA A 785 -21.01 -33.98 -3.24
C ALA A 785 -20.68 -34.79 -1.97
N GLY A 786 -21.40 -34.52 -0.88
CA GLY A 786 -21.21 -35.14 0.43
C GLY A 786 -20.07 -34.52 1.27
N GLU A 787 -19.42 -33.48 0.76
CA GLU A 787 -18.38 -32.75 1.47
C GLU A 787 -18.98 -31.69 2.40
N ARG A 788 -18.27 -31.44 3.50
CA ARG A 788 -18.57 -30.37 4.44
C ARG A 788 -17.31 -29.63 4.82
N ARG A 789 -17.43 -28.33 5.05
CA ARG A 789 -16.36 -27.47 5.55
C ARG A 789 -16.86 -26.65 6.71
N THR A 790 -16.05 -26.62 7.77
CA THR A 790 -16.31 -25.81 8.94
C THR A 790 -15.36 -24.63 8.96
N VAL A 791 -15.92 -23.42 9.07
CA VAL A 791 -15.18 -22.18 9.22
C VAL A 791 -15.67 -21.42 10.45
N ILE A 792 -14.90 -20.44 10.90
CA ILE A 792 -15.22 -19.60 12.04
C ILE A 792 -15.57 -18.21 11.52
N PHE A 793 -16.70 -17.66 11.97
CA PHE A 793 -17.01 -16.25 11.82
C PHE A 793 -16.84 -15.54 13.15
N THR A 794 -15.99 -14.52 13.18
CA THR A 794 -15.77 -13.67 14.35
C THR A 794 -16.45 -12.31 14.14
N PRO A 795 -17.56 -12.00 14.83
CA PRO A 795 -18.20 -10.70 14.72
C PRO A 795 -17.27 -9.57 15.16
N ALA A 796 -17.34 -8.42 14.49
CA ALA A 796 -16.61 -7.22 14.88
C ALA A 796 -17.14 -6.62 16.20
N GLN A 797 -18.39 -6.90 16.55
CA GLN A 797 -19.02 -6.49 17.79
C GLN A 797 -19.51 -7.71 18.58
N SER A 798 -19.11 -7.78 19.85
CA SER A 798 -19.53 -8.87 20.75
C SER A 798 -21.03 -8.80 21.08
N GLY A 799 -21.66 -9.95 21.29
CA GLY A 799 -23.07 -10.07 21.70
C GLY A 799 -24.08 -9.96 20.56
N VAL A 800 -23.63 -9.80 19.31
CA VAL A 800 -24.50 -9.76 18.13
C VAL A 800 -24.68 -11.17 17.56
N VAL A 801 -25.92 -11.55 17.24
CA VAL A 801 -26.24 -12.84 16.62
C VAL A 801 -26.41 -12.63 15.11
N PRO A 802 -25.45 -13.08 14.27
CA PRO A 802 -25.51 -12.93 12.82
C PRO A 802 -26.56 -13.85 12.18
N GLN A 803 -27.15 -13.38 11.09
CA GLN A 803 -27.79 -14.23 10.09
C GLN A 803 -26.78 -14.57 9.00
N PHE A 804 -26.68 -15.85 8.67
CA PHE A 804 -25.75 -16.33 7.66
C PHE A 804 -26.47 -16.64 6.34
N SER A 805 -25.86 -16.21 5.25
CA SER A 805 -26.26 -16.54 3.88
C SER A 805 -25.06 -17.09 3.12
N TRP A 806 -25.32 -17.60 1.92
CA TRP A 806 -24.27 -18.13 1.06
C TRP A 806 -24.59 -17.87 -0.41
N LEU A 807 -23.53 -17.83 -1.20
CA LEU A 807 -23.54 -17.82 -2.66
C LEU A 807 -22.55 -18.86 -3.16
N ASP A 808 -22.86 -19.46 -4.29
CA ASP A 808 -21.95 -20.27 -5.09
C ASP A 808 -22.15 -19.95 -6.57
N LEU A 809 -21.31 -20.52 -7.42
CA LEU A 809 -21.35 -20.22 -8.85
C LEU A 809 -22.71 -20.55 -9.51
N HIS A 810 -23.41 -21.59 -9.07
CA HIS A 810 -24.70 -21.97 -9.63
C HIS A 810 -25.81 -21.02 -9.17
N SER A 811 -25.90 -20.79 -7.86
CA SER A 811 -26.94 -19.96 -7.22
C SER A 811 -26.86 -18.49 -7.62
N CYS A 812 -25.70 -17.96 -8.00
CA CYS A 812 -25.59 -16.58 -8.47
C CYS A 812 -26.12 -16.37 -9.91
N GLN A 813 -26.29 -17.46 -10.67
CA GLN A 813 -26.72 -17.44 -12.08
C GLN A 813 -28.17 -17.90 -12.28
N THR A 814 -28.79 -18.50 -11.25
CA THR A 814 -30.11 -19.12 -11.34
C THR A 814 -31.05 -18.59 -10.26
N ASN A 815 -32.30 -18.32 -10.63
CA ASN A 815 -33.35 -18.11 -9.64
C ASN A 815 -33.59 -19.47 -8.97
N ILE A 816 -33.39 -19.52 -7.65
CA ILE A 816 -33.76 -20.69 -6.86
C ILE A 816 -35.30 -20.67 -6.82
N GLU A 817 -35.95 -21.62 -7.49
CA GLU A 817 -37.41 -21.82 -7.40
C GLU A 817 -37.82 -22.34 -6.02
#